data_AF-A0A7J6D286-F1
#
_entry.id   AF-A0A7J6D286-F1
#
_cell.length_a   1.000
_cell.length_b   1.000
_cell.length_c   1.000
_cell.angle_alpha   90.00
_cell.angle_beta   90.00
_cell.angle_gamma   90.00
#
_symmetry.space_group_name_H-M   'P 1'
#
loop_
_entity.id
_entity.type
_entity.pdbx_description
1 polymer ?
#
loop_
_entity_poly.entity_id
_entity_poly.type
_entity_poly.pdbx_seq_one_letter_code
_entity_poly.pdbx_strand_id
1 'polypeptide(L)'
;MVSMGNQQQCRIITATAALFLAVGGILLLVVPTEDVKEPPEFMYGIVLDAGSSHTAMFIYKWPADKQNGTGIVSQHRECHAKGGGISSYAGNKGGAASSLEECMEQAMQEIPKSRHKLTPVYLGATAGMRLLNISKPKESDEVLKEVADKLKTYPFSFKGANILSGQEEGAYGWVTVNYLLENYIKYGFVGQWLSPGRDTVGALDFGGASTQITFETKQIVENKDNLMKLRLYGRDYRIYTQSFLCYGRDQVLLRLLAHLITTQGSDRSIVHPCYPAGYSDSIKLSSVFDTPCNKRPTLYKPDDDLQIKGTGNYDQCLGNVSRLFSFNNCSYSRCSFDGVFQPNITGNFMAFSAFFYTHSFLQEVTGISITSPEHLEDATHVVCNMSFQEITNKVQGQESRLKDYCAVSAFVQVLLVHRYGFDFLSFPHISFQKKAGDTSVGWSLGYMLSLSNLLPAEDVLLRKSLRSSAWSALVVLFCFLLIVALYFLLQAICILLLVINTEDIKEPAQLMYGIVMDAGSSHTSVFIYKWPADKQNGTGIVSQHSECHVKGGGISSYAGNRGGAAHGLEECMEKAMQEIPKSRHKLTPVYLGATAGMRLLNISKPKESDEVLKEVADKLKTYPFSFKGANILSGQEEGAYGWVTVNYLLEKFITYGFVGQWLSPGKDTVGALDLGGASTQITFETKQIVENKDNLMKLRLYGRDYQIYTQSFLCYGRDQVLLRLLALLMKTQGSDRSIVHPCYPAGYSDSIKLSSVFDTPCNKRPTLYKPDDDLQIKGTGNYDQCLGNVSRLFSFNNCSYSRCPFDGVFQPNITGNFMAFSAFFYTHSFLQKAAGITVTSPADLEDAIRVVCNMSFQEMQNKFPDEGNHLRDYCADSILLQVLLINGYGFSDLSFPHISFREKAEDTSVGWSLGYMLSLSNLLPAENVLVKKTLRPDAWRAAVFLFSVLLIASIFFLLRTYQKNATKLCC
;
A
#
# COMPACT_ATOMS: atom_id res chain seq x y z
N MET A 1 42.71 28.16 -74.29
CA MET A 1 42.81 28.32 -72.82
C MET A 1 41.47 28.13 -72.06
N VAL A 2 40.45 27.46 -72.61
CA VAL A 2 39.16 27.22 -71.90
C VAL A 2 38.99 25.77 -71.40
N SER A 3 39.90 24.86 -71.77
CA SER A 3 39.77 23.42 -71.45
C SER A 3 40.35 22.99 -70.09
N MET A 4 41.12 23.83 -69.38
CA MET A 4 41.72 23.46 -68.09
C MET A 4 40.85 23.82 -66.87
N GLY A 5 39.87 24.74 -67.02
CA GLY A 5 39.02 25.18 -65.91
C GLY A 5 38.00 24.12 -65.45
N ASN A 6 37.34 23.42 -66.39
CA ASN A 6 36.24 22.49 -66.06
C ASN A 6 36.70 21.18 -65.40
N GLN A 7 37.91 20.70 -65.67
CA GLN A 7 38.45 19.46 -65.09
C GLN A 7 38.90 19.67 -63.64
N GLN A 8 39.43 20.86 -63.32
CA GLN A 8 39.86 21.25 -61.98
C GLN A 8 38.64 21.52 -61.08
N GLN A 9 37.60 22.16 -61.63
CA GLN A 9 36.34 22.43 -60.92
C GLN A 9 35.55 21.16 -60.57
N CYS A 10 35.54 20.15 -61.45
CA CYS A 10 34.92 18.85 -61.16
C CYS A 10 35.67 18.02 -60.11
N ARG A 11 37.01 18.00 -60.12
CA ARG A 11 37.81 17.30 -59.09
C ARG A 11 37.61 17.91 -57.71
N ILE A 12 37.52 19.24 -57.63
CA ILE A 12 37.21 19.95 -56.39
C ILE A 12 35.84 19.51 -55.88
N ILE A 13 34.78 19.55 -56.69
CA ILE A 13 33.43 19.15 -56.25
C ILE A 13 33.38 17.72 -55.72
N THR A 14 34.01 16.75 -56.39
CA THR A 14 34.06 15.35 -55.91
C THR A 14 34.86 15.19 -54.62
N ALA A 15 35.97 15.92 -54.48
CA ALA A 15 36.78 15.89 -53.26
C ALA A 15 36.05 16.56 -52.09
N THR A 16 35.35 17.67 -52.33
CA THR A 16 34.56 18.35 -51.31
C THR A 16 33.36 17.50 -50.88
N ALA A 17 32.68 16.82 -51.80
CA ALA A 17 31.59 15.91 -51.48
C ALA A 17 32.08 14.70 -50.66
N ALA A 18 33.22 14.10 -51.04
CA ALA A 18 33.84 13.02 -50.28
C ALA A 18 34.29 13.48 -48.88
N LEU A 19 34.81 14.71 -48.76
CA LEU A 19 35.18 15.31 -47.48
C LEU A 19 33.96 15.53 -46.58
N PHE A 20 32.85 16.07 -47.11
CA PHE A 20 31.62 16.23 -46.34
C PHE A 20 31.00 14.90 -45.91
N LEU A 21 31.05 13.87 -46.76
CA LEU A 21 30.61 12.52 -46.40
C LEU A 21 31.51 11.88 -45.33
N ALA A 22 32.83 12.07 -45.43
CA ALA A 22 33.77 11.60 -44.42
C ALA A 22 33.57 12.32 -43.07
N VAL A 23 33.39 13.64 -43.09
CA VAL A 23 33.12 14.45 -41.89
C VAL A 23 31.77 14.08 -41.28
N GLY A 24 30.73 13.87 -42.10
CA GLY A 24 29.42 13.39 -41.64
C GLY A 24 29.48 11.99 -41.02
N GLY A 25 30.25 11.08 -41.63
CA GLY A 25 30.49 9.73 -41.09
C GLY A 25 31.26 9.75 -39.76
N ILE A 26 32.29 10.59 -39.63
CA ILE A 26 33.06 10.77 -38.40
C ILE A 26 32.18 11.40 -37.30
N LEU A 27 31.38 12.42 -37.63
CA LEU A 27 30.42 13.01 -36.69
C LEU A 27 29.41 11.98 -36.18
N LEU A 28 28.86 11.13 -37.06
CA LEU A 28 27.94 10.06 -36.65
C LEU A 28 28.59 9.01 -35.73
N LEU A 29 29.90 8.77 -35.84
CA LEU A 29 30.64 7.82 -35.00
C LEU A 29 31.07 8.40 -33.65
N VAL A 30 31.23 9.72 -33.55
CA VAL A 30 31.82 10.39 -32.36
C VAL A 30 30.75 11.03 -31.47
N VAL A 31 29.50 11.18 -31.95
CA VAL A 31 28.43 11.77 -31.13
C VAL A 31 28.07 10.84 -29.95
N PRO A 32 28.14 11.32 -28.70
CA PRO A 32 27.77 10.51 -27.55
C PRO A 32 26.27 10.17 -27.59
N THR A 33 25.97 8.87 -27.58
CA THR A 33 24.62 8.33 -27.46
C THR A 33 24.35 7.93 -26.01
N GLU A 34 23.16 8.20 -25.52
CA GLU A 34 22.69 7.74 -24.21
C GLU A 34 21.69 6.59 -24.43
N ASP A 35 21.80 5.50 -23.67
CA ASP A 35 20.85 4.40 -23.75
C ASP A 35 19.57 4.78 -22.98
N VAL A 36 18.44 4.77 -23.67
CA VAL A 36 17.11 5.03 -23.11
C VAL A 36 16.32 3.74 -23.11
N LYS A 37 15.81 3.38 -21.92
CA LYS A 37 14.92 2.24 -21.71
C LYS A 37 13.49 2.62 -22.11
N GLU A 38 12.90 1.92 -23.07
CA GLU A 38 11.47 2.05 -23.37
C GLU A 38 10.62 1.36 -22.28
N PRO A 39 9.41 1.86 -21.98
CA PRO A 39 8.49 1.12 -21.12
C PRO A 39 8.16 -0.22 -21.77
N PRO A 40 8.25 -1.34 -21.02
CA PRO A 40 7.96 -2.65 -21.55
C PRO A 40 6.50 -2.73 -21.98
N GLU A 41 6.25 -3.37 -23.12
CA GLU A 41 4.90 -3.67 -23.57
C GLU A 41 4.18 -4.60 -22.58
N PHE A 42 2.85 -4.65 -22.62
CA PHE A 42 2.08 -5.57 -21.77
C PHE A 42 2.06 -6.99 -22.34
N MET A 43 2.34 -7.95 -21.46
CA MET A 43 1.94 -9.33 -21.61
C MET A 43 0.53 -9.52 -21.06
N TYR A 44 -0.18 -10.49 -21.61
CA TYR A 44 -1.55 -10.85 -21.20
C TYR A 44 -1.61 -12.32 -20.85
N GLY A 45 -2.61 -12.72 -20.08
CA GLY A 45 -2.94 -14.12 -19.79
C GLY A 45 -4.42 -14.29 -19.53
N ILE A 46 -4.99 -15.41 -19.94
CA ILE A 46 -6.42 -15.72 -19.75
C ILE A 46 -6.55 -16.95 -18.85
N VAL A 47 -7.35 -16.84 -17.80
CA VAL A 47 -7.74 -17.97 -16.93
C VAL A 47 -9.25 -18.12 -16.96
N LEU A 48 -9.75 -19.29 -17.34
CA LEU A 48 -11.13 -19.68 -17.16
C LEU A 48 -11.24 -20.47 -15.85
N ASP A 49 -11.86 -19.88 -14.85
CA ASP A 49 -12.24 -20.53 -13.59
C ASP A 49 -13.54 -21.31 -13.79
N ALA A 50 -13.39 -22.61 -14.02
CA ALA A 50 -14.50 -23.53 -14.23
C ALA A 50 -14.95 -24.12 -12.87
N GLY A 51 -15.62 -23.27 -12.09
CA GLY A 51 -16.24 -23.62 -10.82
C GLY A 51 -17.37 -24.64 -10.95
N SER A 52 -17.81 -25.18 -9.80
CA SER A 52 -18.91 -26.16 -9.74
C SER A 52 -20.27 -25.58 -10.16
N SER A 53 -20.53 -24.31 -9.84
CA SER A 53 -21.83 -23.66 -10.06
C SER A 53 -21.86 -22.71 -11.26
N HIS A 54 -20.71 -22.24 -11.74
CA HIS A 54 -20.58 -21.29 -12.84
C HIS A 54 -19.16 -21.35 -13.42
N THR A 55 -18.93 -20.68 -14.56
CA THR A 55 -17.60 -20.45 -15.12
C THR A 55 -17.35 -18.96 -15.33
N ALA A 56 -16.18 -18.47 -14.92
CA ALA A 56 -15.77 -17.08 -15.11
C ALA A 56 -14.44 -17.02 -15.86
N MET A 57 -14.33 -16.12 -16.83
CA MET A 57 -13.09 -15.85 -17.56
C MET A 57 -12.47 -14.56 -17.03
N PHE A 58 -11.19 -14.64 -16.66
CA PHE A 58 -10.39 -13.49 -16.25
C PHE A 58 -9.28 -13.25 -17.28
N ILE A 59 -9.18 -12.00 -17.74
CA ILE A 59 -8.06 -11.53 -18.54
C ILE A 59 -7.16 -10.73 -17.62
N TYR A 60 -5.89 -11.13 -17.54
CA TYR A 60 -4.85 -10.46 -16.79
C TYR A 60 -3.84 -9.82 -17.73
N LYS A 61 -3.15 -8.78 -17.23
CA LYS A 61 -2.01 -8.17 -17.91
C LYS A 61 -0.90 -7.80 -16.92
N TRP A 62 0.35 -7.83 -17.38
CA TRP A 62 1.52 -7.37 -16.64
C TRP A 62 2.54 -6.77 -17.60
N PRO A 63 3.36 -5.80 -17.17
CA PRO A 63 4.53 -5.36 -17.92
C PRO A 63 5.41 -6.56 -18.34
N ALA A 64 5.99 -6.56 -19.53
CA ALA A 64 6.76 -7.71 -20.01
C ALA A 64 8.10 -7.93 -19.25
N ASP A 65 8.59 -6.88 -18.57
CA ASP A 65 9.64 -7.02 -17.57
C ASP A 65 9.08 -7.63 -16.28
N LYS A 66 9.96 -8.23 -15.48
CA LYS A 66 9.55 -8.95 -14.27
C LYS A 66 10.34 -8.50 -13.08
N GLN A 67 9.67 -8.49 -11.94
CA GLN A 67 10.30 -8.19 -10.67
C GLN A 67 10.73 -9.49 -10.01
N ASN A 68 12.05 -9.69 -9.90
CA ASN A 68 12.65 -10.91 -9.35
C ASN A 68 12.09 -12.21 -9.98
N GLY A 69 11.81 -12.18 -11.28
CA GLY A 69 11.27 -13.30 -12.04
C GLY A 69 9.75 -13.42 -12.05
N THR A 70 9.03 -12.69 -11.20
CA THR A 70 7.54 -12.69 -11.15
C THR A 70 6.95 -11.46 -11.82
N GLY A 71 5.87 -11.63 -12.58
CA GLY A 71 5.15 -10.50 -13.18
C GLY A 71 4.37 -9.70 -12.13
N ILE A 72 4.19 -8.40 -12.39
CA ILE A 72 3.24 -7.57 -11.64
C ILE A 72 1.89 -7.64 -12.35
N VAL A 73 1.07 -8.59 -11.94
CA VAL A 73 -0.17 -8.96 -12.62
C VAL A 73 -1.34 -8.08 -12.15
N SER A 74 -2.15 -7.61 -13.10
CA SER A 74 -3.38 -6.88 -12.84
C SER A 74 -4.54 -7.48 -13.61
N GLN A 75 -5.74 -7.46 -13.03
CA GLN A 75 -6.95 -7.85 -13.74
C GLN A 75 -7.28 -6.78 -14.79
N HIS A 76 -7.38 -7.20 -16.05
CA HIS A 76 -7.76 -6.35 -17.15
C HIS A 76 -9.27 -6.37 -17.39
N ARG A 77 -9.87 -7.57 -17.43
CA ARG A 77 -11.30 -7.80 -17.67
C ARG A 77 -11.79 -9.10 -17.01
N GLU A 78 -13.10 -9.17 -16.79
CA GLU A 78 -13.82 -10.33 -16.27
C GLU A 78 -15.09 -10.54 -17.12
N CYS A 79 -15.44 -11.81 -17.35
CA CYS A 79 -16.67 -12.21 -18.05
C CYS A 79 -17.25 -13.46 -17.37
N HIS A 80 -18.56 -13.49 -17.16
CA HIS A 80 -19.26 -14.67 -16.63
C HIS A 80 -19.92 -15.44 -17.76
N ALA A 81 -19.53 -16.70 -17.94
CA ALA A 81 -20.16 -17.59 -18.90
C ALA A 81 -21.62 -17.84 -18.51
N LYS A 82 -22.50 -17.97 -19.52
CA LYS A 82 -23.91 -18.29 -19.29
C LYS A 82 -24.07 -19.77 -18.88
N GLY A 83 -25.00 -20.03 -17.97
CA GLY A 83 -25.33 -21.37 -17.49
C GLY A 83 -24.54 -21.78 -16.24
N GLY A 84 -24.50 -23.09 -15.99
CA GLY A 84 -23.83 -23.68 -14.83
C GLY A 84 -22.31 -23.88 -15.05
N GLY A 85 -21.64 -24.47 -14.06
CA GLY A 85 -20.25 -24.91 -14.21
C GLY A 85 -20.11 -25.98 -15.28
N ILE A 86 -18.91 -26.15 -15.86
CA ILE A 86 -18.72 -27.06 -17.00
C ILE A 86 -19.11 -28.52 -16.68
N SER A 87 -19.02 -28.94 -15.41
CA SER A 87 -19.44 -30.28 -14.96
C SER A 87 -20.94 -30.52 -15.11
N SER A 88 -21.77 -29.47 -15.21
CA SER A 88 -23.22 -29.60 -15.41
C SER A 88 -23.61 -30.04 -16.82
N TYR A 89 -22.69 -29.97 -17.79
CA TYR A 89 -22.91 -30.41 -19.17
C TYR A 89 -22.51 -31.88 -19.40
N ALA A 90 -22.27 -32.64 -18.33
CA ALA A 90 -21.98 -34.06 -18.42
C ALA A 90 -23.10 -34.80 -19.19
N GLY A 91 -22.74 -35.51 -20.26
CA GLY A 91 -23.69 -36.16 -21.18
C GLY A 91 -24.34 -35.25 -22.22
N ASN A 92 -24.12 -33.93 -22.19
CA ASN A 92 -24.61 -32.96 -23.18
C ASN A 92 -23.46 -32.48 -24.10
N LYS A 93 -23.28 -33.17 -25.22
CA LYS A 93 -22.22 -32.86 -26.21
C LYS A 93 -22.39 -31.47 -26.80
N GLY A 94 -21.33 -30.66 -26.75
CA GLY A 94 -21.27 -29.28 -27.28
C GLY A 94 -21.68 -28.20 -26.28
N GLY A 95 -22.39 -28.56 -25.21
CA GLY A 95 -22.91 -27.59 -24.24
C GLY A 95 -21.81 -26.85 -23.46
N ALA A 96 -20.76 -27.57 -23.05
CA ALA A 96 -19.65 -26.96 -22.31
C ALA A 96 -18.85 -26.00 -23.20
N ALA A 97 -18.54 -26.40 -24.44
CA ALA A 97 -17.85 -25.53 -25.40
C ALA A 97 -18.65 -24.26 -25.74
N SER A 98 -19.94 -24.39 -26.05
CA SER A 98 -20.78 -23.25 -26.42
C SER A 98 -20.93 -22.24 -25.28
N SER A 99 -20.91 -22.69 -24.02
CA SER A 99 -21.00 -21.79 -22.87
C SER A 99 -19.84 -20.78 -22.77
N LEU A 100 -18.68 -21.07 -23.38
CA LEU A 100 -17.47 -20.25 -23.31
C LEU A 100 -17.35 -19.23 -24.45
N GLU A 101 -18.18 -19.32 -25.48
CA GLU A 101 -18.01 -18.59 -26.75
C GLU A 101 -18.02 -17.07 -26.55
N GLU A 102 -19.05 -16.55 -25.87
CA GLU A 102 -19.24 -15.11 -25.63
C GLU A 102 -18.04 -14.48 -24.91
N CYS A 103 -17.54 -15.15 -23.87
CA CYS A 103 -16.36 -14.66 -23.13
C CYS A 103 -15.09 -14.72 -23.98
N MET A 104 -14.87 -15.78 -24.75
CA MET A 104 -13.68 -15.89 -25.59
C MET A 104 -13.69 -14.91 -26.77
N GLU A 105 -14.87 -14.57 -27.31
CA GLU A 105 -15.04 -13.48 -28.28
C GLU A 105 -14.69 -12.12 -27.68
N GLN A 106 -15.13 -11.86 -26.46
CA GLN A 106 -14.73 -10.65 -25.72
C GLN A 106 -13.21 -10.59 -25.52
N ALA A 107 -12.55 -11.71 -25.21
CA ALA A 107 -11.09 -11.74 -25.05
C ALA A 107 -10.34 -11.34 -26.33
N MET A 108 -10.84 -11.74 -27.51
CA MET A 108 -10.23 -11.35 -28.79
C MET A 108 -10.33 -9.86 -29.08
N GLN A 109 -11.37 -9.19 -28.55
CA GLN A 109 -11.57 -7.74 -28.69
C GLN A 109 -10.69 -6.94 -27.74
N GLU A 110 -10.52 -7.43 -26.51
CA GLU A 110 -9.79 -6.72 -25.44
C GLU A 110 -8.27 -6.85 -25.57
N ILE A 111 -7.77 -8.00 -26.04
CA ILE A 111 -6.32 -8.23 -26.19
C ILE A 111 -5.84 -7.76 -27.57
N PRO A 112 -4.74 -6.99 -27.68
CA PRO A 112 -4.18 -6.59 -28.97
C PRO A 112 -3.82 -7.79 -29.86
N LYS A 113 -4.13 -7.68 -31.16
CA LYS A 113 -3.87 -8.76 -32.15
C LYS A 113 -2.42 -9.22 -32.19
N SER A 114 -1.45 -8.31 -31.98
CA SER A 114 -0.02 -8.64 -31.91
C SER A 114 0.33 -9.55 -30.73
N ARG A 115 -0.48 -9.52 -29.65
CA ARG A 115 -0.26 -10.27 -28.42
C ARG A 115 -1.08 -11.56 -28.34
N HIS A 116 -2.03 -11.81 -29.24
CA HIS A 116 -2.88 -13.02 -29.23
C HIS A 116 -2.06 -14.32 -29.13
N LYS A 117 -1.13 -14.56 -30.06
CA LYS A 117 -0.31 -15.80 -30.07
C LYS A 117 0.62 -15.96 -28.87
N LEU A 118 0.92 -14.87 -28.16
CA LEU A 118 1.78 -14.85 -26.97
C LEU A 118 0.97 -14.98 -25.68
N THR A 119 -0.34 -14.73 -25.73
CA THR A 119 -1.21 -14.76 -24.56
C THR A 119 -1.56 -16.21 -24.24
N PRO A 120 -1.11 -16.76 -23.10
CA PRO A 120 -1.52 -18.09 -22.72
C PRO A 120 -2.98 -18.09 -22.25
N VAL A 121 -3.72 -19.13 -22.62
CA VAL A 121 -5.07 -19.42 -22.12
C VAL A 121 -5.08 -20.76 -21.39
N TYR A 122 -5.62 -20.73 -20.18
CA TYR A 122 -5.78 -21.89 -19.31
C TYR A 122 -7.23 -22.02 -18.86
N LEU A 123 -7.71 -23.24 -18.77
CA LEU A 123 -8.94 -23.56 -18.06
C LEU A 123 -8.57 -24.42 -16.85
N GLY A 124 -8.96 -23.96 -15.66
CA GLY A 124 -8.83 -24.72 -14.43
C GLY A 124 -10.21 -25.05 -13.89
N ALA A 125 -10.50 -26.35 -13.77
CA ALA A 125 -11.75 -26.81 -13.18
C ALA A 125 -11.53 -27.26 -11.73
N THR A 126 -12.46 -26.93 -10.84
CA THR A 126 -12.31 -27.19 -9.40
C THR A 126 -13.17 -28.38 -8.95
N ALA A 127 -13.76 -28.33 -7.75
CA ALA A 127 -14.45 -29.45 -7.12
C ALA A 127 -15.59 -30.06 -7.96
N GLY A 128 -16.29 -29.29 -8.80
CA GLY A 128 -17.36 -29.82 -9.63
C GLY A 128 -16.86 -30.91 -10.59
N MET A 129 -15.75 -30.63 -11.28
CA MET A 129 -15.11 -31.63 -12.14
C MET A 129 -14.37 -32.71 -11.35
N ARG A 130 -13.85 -32.43 -10.15
CA ARG A 130 -13.34 -33.50 -9.25
C ARG A 130 -14.42 -34.53 -8.92
N LEU A 131 -15.63 -34.07 -8.58
CA LEU A 131 -16.78 -34.94 -8.30
C LEU A 131 -17.26 -35.69 -9.56
N LEU A 132 -17.31 -35.02 -10.71
CA LEU A 132 -17.66 -35.67 -11.97
C LEU A 132 -16.63 -36.75 -12.35
N ASN A 133 -15.34 -36.47 -12.17
CA ASN A 133 -14.28 -37.44 -12.46
C ASN A 133 -14.36 -38.68 -11.56
N ILE A 134 -14.76 -38.52 -10.30
CA ILE A 134 -14.98 -39.64 -9.36
C ILE A 134 -16.18 -40.50 -9.77
N SER A 135 -17.30 -39.86 -10.13
CA SER A 135 -18.55 -40.58 -10.46
C SER A 135 -18.57 -41.15 -11.88
N LYS A 136 -18.09 -40.36 -12.84
CA LYS A 136 -18.21 -40.60 -14.27
C LYS A 136 -16.96 -40.09 -15.01
N PRO A 137 -15.81 -40.78 -14.88
CA PRO A 137 -14.54 -40.33 -15.45
C PRO A 137 -14.60 -40.11 -16.97
N LYS A 138 -15.33 -40.95 -17.70
CA LYS A 138 -15.51 -40.79 -19.16
C LYS A 138 -16.24 -39.49 -19.54
N GLU A 139 -17.32 -39.15 -18.84
CA GLU A 139 -18.04 -37.90 -19.10
C GLU A 139 -17.20 -36.68 -18.69
N SER A 140 -16.40 -36.79 -17.62
CA SER A 140 -15.42 -35.78 -17.24
C SER A 140 -14.38 -35.54 -18.35
N ASP A 141 -13.78 -36.61 -18.88
CA ASP A 141 -12.80 -36.53 -19.97
C ASP A 141 -13.41 -35.96 -21.25
N GLU A 142 -14.66 -36.31 -21.57
CA GLU A 142 -15.39 -35.76 -22.72
C GLU A 142 -15.60 -34.26 -22.58
N VAL A 143 -16.06 -33.79 -21.41
CA VAL A 143 -16.25 -32.36 -21.12
C VAL A 143 -14.92 -31.59 -21.21
N LEU A 144 -13.84 -32.10 -20.60
CA LEU A 144 -12.52 -31.47 -20.67
C LEU A 144 -11.98 -31.41 -22.10
N LYS A 145 -12.16 -32.50 -22.86
CA LYS A 145 -11.74 -32.56 -24.26
C LYS A 145 -12.50 -31.56 -25.10
N GLU A 146 -13.81 -31.47 -24.93
CA GLU A 146 -14.66 -30.54 -25.66
C GLU A 146 -14.26 -29.08 -25.41
N VAL A 147 -14.07 -28.68 -24.15
CA VAL A 147 -13.62 -27.30 -23.85
C VAL A 147 -12.19 -27.06 -24.34
N ALA A 148 -11.30 -28.05 -24.26
CA ALA A 148 -9.94 -27.92 -24.77
C ALA A 148 -9.93 -27.74 -26.29
N ASP A 149 -10.72 -28.53 -27.02
CA ASP A 149 -10.82 -28.45 -28.47
C ASP A 149 -11.44 -27.12 -28.90
N LYS A 150 -12.43 -26.61 -28.16
CA LYS A 150 -12.98 -25.27 -28.38
C LYS A 150 -11.96 -24.16 -28.10
N LEU A 151 -11.21 -24.21 -27.00
CA LEU A 151 -10.22 -23.18 -26.67
C LEU A 151 -9.07 -23.14 -27.70
N LYS A 152 -8.71 -24.28 -28.31
CA LYS A 152 -7.72 -24.35 -29.40
C LYS A 152 -8.19 -23.65 -30.69
N THR A 153 -9.48 -23.38 -30.88
CA THR A 153 -9.95 -22.67 -32.08
C THR A 153 -9.67 -21.17 -32.04
N TYR A 154 -9.35 -20.62 -30.87
CA TYR A 154 -9.06 -19.20 -30.67
C TYR A 154 -7.56 -18.90 -30.91
N PRO A 155 -7.17 -17.67 -31.27
CA PRO A 155 -5.79 -17.31 -31.65
C PRO A 155 -4.81 -17.23 -30.47
N PHE A 156 -5.20 -17.69 -29.29
CA PHE A 156 -4.41 -17.65 -28.06
C PHE A 156 -3.54 -18.90 -27.90
N SER A 157 -2.48 -18.80 -27.10
CA SER A 157 -1.62 -19.95 -26.79
C SER A 157 -2.32 -20.86 -25.78
N PHE A 158 -3.10 -21.84 -26.23
CA PHE A 158 -3.72 -22.81 -25.32
C PHE A 158 -2.67 -23.64 -24.59
N LYS A 159 -2.75 -23.64 -23.26
CA LYS A 159 -1.77 -24.32 -22.39
C LYS A 159 -2.34 -25.54 -21.68
N GLY A 160 -3.66 -25.61 -21.52
CA GLY A 160 -4.31 -26.79 -20.95
C GLY A 160 -5.69 -26.49 -20.38
N ALA A 161 -6.50 -27.55 -20.28
CA ALA A 161 -7.76 -27.59 -19.56
C ALA A 161 -7.65 -28.74 -18.54
N ASN A 162 -7.44 -28.39 -17.27
CA ASN A 162 -7.07 -29.36 -16.23
C ASN A 162 -8.02 -29.26 -15.03
N ILE A 163 -8.17 -30.37 -14.30
CA ILE A 163 -8.82 -30.37 -12.99
C ILE A 163 -7.77 -30.06 -11.94
N LEU A 164 -7.92 -28.92 -11.24
CA LEU A 164 -7.03 -28.53 -10.16
C LEU A 164 -7.20 -29.49 -8.97
N SER A 165 -6.09 -29.84 -8.33
CA SER A 165 -6.14 -30.43 -6.99
C SER A 165 -6.72 -29.42 -6.00
N GLY A 166 -7.27 -29.92 -4.90
CA GLY A 166 -7.82 -29.05 -3.86
C GLY A 166 -6.75 -28.18 -3.19
N GLN A 167 -5.54 -28.72 -3.06
CA GLN A 167 -4.36 -28.04 -2.55
C GLN A 167 -3.92 -26.89 -3.45
N GLU A 168 -3.89 -27.09 -4.77
CA GLU A 168 -3.59 -26.02 -5.73
C GLU A 168 -4.60 -24.87 -5.64
N GLU A 169 -5.90 -25.19 -5.59
CA GLU A 169 -6.97 -24.20 -5.45
C GLU A 169 -6.80 -23.35 -4.17
N GLY A 170 -6.52 -23.99 -3.03
CA GLY A 170 -6.25 -23.30 -1.77
C GLY A 170 -4.96 -22.46 -1.81
N ALA A 171 -3.87 -23.03 -2.33
CA ALA A 171 -2.58 -22.37 -2.46
C ALA A 171 -2.64 -21.13 -3.35
N TYR A 172 -3.26 -21.23 -4.52
CA TYR A 172 -3.40 -20.08 -5.42
C TYR A 172 -4.38 -19.04 -4.87
N GLY A 173 -5.42 -19.45 -4.13
CA GLY A 173 -6.25 -18.52 -3.35
C GLY A 173 -5.42 -17.71 -2.33
N TRP A 174 -4.52 -18.39 -1.61
CA TRP A 174 -3.58 -17.75 -0.67
C TRP A 174 -2.60 -16.79 -1.36
N VAL A 175 -2.10 -17.15 -2.55
CA VAL A 175 -1.28 -16.25 -3.37
C VAL A 175 -2.05 -14.99 -3.74
N THR A 176 -3.31 -15.13 -4.18
CA THR A 176 -4.16 -13.99 -4.51
C THR A 176 -4.37 -13.07 -3.31
N VAL A 177 -4.74 -13.61 -2.15
CA VAL A 177 -4.96 -12.82 -0.92
C VAL A 177 -3.73 -11.98 -0.58
N ASN A 178 -2.56 -12.60 -0.54
CA ASN A 178 -1.33 -11.92 -0.15
C ASN A 178 -0.80 -10.96 -1.21
N TYR A 179 -1.03 -11.25 -2.48
CA TYR A 179 -0.69 -10.33 -3.56
C TYR A 179 -1.57 -9.08 -3.50
N LEU A 180 -2.89 -9.24 -3.37
CA LEU A 180 -3.83 -8.12 -3.33
C LEU A 180 -3.68 -7.25 -2.06
N LEU A 181 -3.20 -7.84 -0.96
CA LEU A 181 -2.83 -7.11 0.26
C LEU A 181 -1.41 -6.52 0.23
N GLU A 182 -0.72 -6.66 -0.90
CA GLU A 182 0.66 -6.19 -1.11
C GLU A 182 1.67 -6.80 -0.13
N ASN A 183 1.41 -7.99 0.42
CA ASN A 183 2.28 -8.62 1.42
C ASN A 183 3.57 -9.19 0.79
N TYR A 184 3.54 -9.51 -0.50
CA TYR A 184 4.74 -9.96 -1.23
C TYR A 184 5.55 -8.80 -1.76
N ILE A 185 4.84 -7.81 -2.32
CA ILE A 185 5.45 -6.72 -3.04
C ILE A 185 4.50 -5.53 -3.07
N LYS A 186 5.09 -4.35 -2.97
CA LYS A 186 4.39 -3.08 -2.97
C LYS A 186 5.17 -2.07 -3.78
N TYR A 187 4.49 -1.23 -4.55
CA TYR A 187 5.15 -0.12 -5.23
C TYR A 187 5.34 1.03 -4.24
N GLY A 188 6.57 1.25 -3.80
CA GLY A 188 6.87 2.32 -2.87
C GLY A 188 6.89 3.69 -3.55
N PHE A 189 6.73 4.76 -2.77
CA PHE A 189 6.91 6.14 -3.24
C PHE A 189 8.29 6.43 -3.85
N VAL A 190 9.28 5.55 -3.58
CA VAL A 190 10.63 5.59 -4.16
C VAL A 190 10.64 5.24 -5.67
N GLY A 191 9.49 4.83 -6.23
CA GLY A 191 9.34 4.48 -7.65
C GLY A 191 9.90 3.09 -7.97
N GLN A 192 9.87 2.18 -6.99
CA GLN A 192 10.37 0.82 -7.13
C GLN A 192 9.43 -0.16 -6.42
N TRP A 193 9.38 -1.39 -6.94
CA TRP A 193 8.73 -2.51 -6.29
C TRP A 193 9.60 -3.04 -5.16
N LEU A 194 9.09 -2.93 -3.93
CA LEU A 194 9.78 -3.30 -2.69
C LEU A 194 9.04 -4.48 -2.03
N SER A 195 9.79 -5.34 -1.34
CA SER A 195 9.20 -6.33 -0.43
C SER A 195 8.95 -5.64 0.91
N PRO A 196 7.71 -5.48 1.36
CA PRO A 196 7.41 -4.70 2.57
C PRO A 196 7.69 -5.48 3.87
N GLY A 197 8.18 -6.72 3.79
CA GLY A 197 8.50 -7.55 4.97
C GLY A 197 7.29 -7.93 5.83
N ARG A 198 6.05 -7.72 5.34
CA ARG A 198 4.82 -7.99 6.07
C ARG A 198 4.60 -9.50 6.25
N ASP A 199 3.99 -9.87 7.37
CA ASP A 199 3.48 -11.21 7.57
C ASP A 199 2.39 -11.53 6.55
N THR A 200 2.34 -12.80 6.14
CA THR A 200 1.31 -13.26 5.20
C THR A 200 -0.01 -13.49 5.91
N VAL A 201 -1.09 -13.39 5.13
CA VAL A 201 -2.48 -13.58 5.58
C VAL A 201 -2.96 -14.94 5.05
N GLY A 202 -3.53 -15.77 5.92
CA GLY A 202 -4.16 -17.02 5.55
C GLY A 202 -5.39 -16.82 4.68
N ALA A 203 -5.77 -17.84 3.92
CA ALA A 203 -6.90 -17.83 3.01
C ALA A 203 -7.91 -18.92 3.40
N LEU A 204 -9.18 -18.53 3.52
CA LEU A 204 -10.32 -19.41 3.72
C LEU A 204 -11.28 -19.25 2.53
N ASP A 205 -11.39 -20.29 1.72
CA ASP A 205 -12.30 -20.32 0.57
C ASP A 205 -13.47 -21.28 0.86
N PHE A 206 -14.69 -20.81 0.63
CA PHE A 206 -15.90 -21.62 0.75
C PHE A 206 -16.64 -21.64 -0.59
N GLY A 207 -16.22 -22.57 -1.44
CA GLY A 207 -16.83 -22.82 -2.74
C GLY A 207 -18.11 -23.66 -2.65
N GLY A 208 -18.71 -23.98 -3.80
CA GLY A 208 -19.94 -24.76 -3.88
C GLY A 208 -19.77 -26.24 -3.51
N ALA A 209 -18.63 -26.86 -3.85
CA ALA A 209 -18.41 -28.29 -3.65
C ALA A 209 -17.19 -28.66 -2.77
N SER A 210 -16.32 -27.71 -2.44
CA SER A 210 -15.28 -27.87 -1.42
C SER A 210 -15.06 -26.56 -0.65
N THR A 211 -14.37 -26.66 0.48
CA THR A 211 -13.81 -25.52 1.21
C THR A 211 -12.31 -25.74 1.42
N GLN A 212 -11.55 -24.65 1.48
CA GLN A 212 -10.09 -24.68 1.60
C GLN A 212 -9.64 -23.81 2.77
N ILE A 213 -8.56 -24.25 3.42
CA ILE A 213 -7.80 -23.49 4.40
C ILE A 213 -6.33 -23.53 4.00
N THR A 214 -5.69 -22.37 3.91
CA THR A 214 -4.28 -22.25 3.52
C THR A 214 -3.58 -21.13 4.28
N PHE A 215 -2.40 -21.39 4.84
CA PHE A 215 -1.60 -20.37 5.54
C PHE A 215 -0.11 -20.75 5.62
N GLU A 216 0.75 -19.74 5.76
CA GLU A 216 2.18 -19.96 6.04
C GLU A 216 2.36 -20.45 7.48
N THR A 217 3.16 -21.50 7.68
CA THR A 217 3.43 -22.04 9.02
C THR A 217 4.88 -22.41 9.20
N LYS A 218 5.40 -22.11 10.39
CA LYS A 218 6.75 -22.53 10.83
C LYS A 218 6.74 -23.93 11.45
N GLN A 219 5.56 -24.49 11.72
CA GLN A 219 5.44 -25.84 12.29
C GLN A 219 5.78 -26.90 11.25
N ILE A 220 6.17 -28.08 11.75
CA ILE A 220 6.37 -29.25 10.89
C ILE A 220 5.00 -29.68 10.38
N VAL A 221 4.87 -29.75 9.05
CA VAL A 221 3.68 -30.30 8.40
C VAL A 221 3.87 -31.82 8.31
N GLU A 222 3.11 -32.57 9.11
CA GLU A 222 3.29 -34.02 9.27
C GLU A 222 2.84 -34.81 8.04
N ASN A 223 1.80 -34.33 7.36
CA ASN A 223 1.38 -34.88 6.08
C ASN A 223 1.97 -34.07 4.92
N LYS A 224 2.83 -34.71 4.11
CA LYS A 224 3.48 -34.05 2.96
C LYS A 224 2.48 -33.54 1.92
N ASP A 225 1.32 -34.17 1.79
CA ASP A 225 0.26 -33.75 0.86
C ASP A 225 -0.39 -32.43 1.28
N ASN A 226 -0.19 -31.99 2.53
CA ASN A 226 -0.63 -30.69 3.04
C ASN A 226 0.43 -29.59 2.94
N LEU A 227 1.66 -29.91 2.50
CA LEU A 227 2.74 -28.95 2.37
C LEU A 227 2.93 -28.55 0.92
N MET A 228 2.78 -27.26 0.62
CA MET A 228 3.15 -26.71 -0.68
C MET A 228 4.29 -25.71 -0.53
N LYS A 229 5.19 -25.71 -1.52
CA LYS A 229 6.29 -24.76 -1.64
C LYS A 229 6.07 -23.88 -2.86
N LEU A 230 6.11 -22.58 -2.68
CA LEU A 230 5.92 -21.60 -3.75
C LEU A 230 7.11 -20.65 -3.76
N ARG A 231 7.55 -20.22 -4.94
CA ARG A 231 8.55 -19.17 -5.09
C ARG A 231 7.90 -17.95 -5.75
N LEU A 232 7.86 -16.82 -5.06
CA LEU A 232 7.26 -15.58 -5.56
C LEU A 232 8.20 -14.42 -5.22
N TYR A 233 8.47 -13.56 -6.21
CA TYR A 233 9.35 -12.38 -6.09
C TYR A 233 10.73 -12.68 -5.49
N GLY A 234 11.27 -13.87 -5.76
CA GLY A 234 12.56 -14.33 -5.26
C GLY A 234 12.54 -14.96 -3.86
N ARG A 235 11.40 -14.97 -3.15
CA ARG A 235 11.24 -15.62 -1.84
C ARG A 235 10.54 -16.97 -1.96
N ASP A 236 11.04 -17.95 -1.20
CA ASP A 236 10.41 -19.26 -1.06
C ASP A 236 9.45 -19.25 0.15
N TYR A 237 8.20 -19.67 -0.09
CA TYR A 237 7.14 -19.78 0.91
C TYR A 237 6.82 -21.25 1.17
N ARG A 238 6.62 -21.58 2.44
CA ARG A 238 6.18 -22.90 2.90
C ARG A 238 4.80 -22.76 3.51
N ILE A 239 3.80 -23.29 2.83
CA ILE A 239 2.41 -23.14 3.23
C ILE A 239 1.80 -24.50 3.56
N TYR A 240 0.98 -24.51 4.61
CA TYR A 240 0.00 -25.57 4.84
C TYR A 240 -1.22 -25.27 3.97
N THR A 241 -1.72 -26.27 3.25
CA THR A 241 -2.96 -26.18 2.47
C THR A 241 -3.76 -27.46 2.58
N GLN A 242 -5.07 -27.32 2.70
CA GLN A 242 -6.00 -28.43 2.73
C GLN A 242 -7.30 -28.04 2.05
N SER A 243 -7.86 -28.99 1.30
CA SER A 243 -9.20 -28.87 0.70
C SER A 243 -10.10 -30.00 1.16
N PHE A 244 -11.24 -29.64 1.71
CA PHE A 244 -12.26 -30.58 2.13
C PHE A 244 -13.30 -30.71 1.01
N LEU A 245 -13.11 -31.72 0.15
CA LEU A 245 -14.09 -32.08 -0.88
C LEU A 245 -15.40 -32.51 -0.22
N CYS A 246 -16.55 -32.18 -0.83
CA CYS A 246 -17.88 -32.38 -0.26
C CYS A 246 -18.22 -31.50 0.97
N TYR A 247 -17.34 -30.56 1.33
CA TYR A 247 -17.58 -29.57 2.38
C TYR A 247 -17.80 -28.15 1.81
N GLY A 248 -18.06 -28.04 0.51
CA GLY A 248 -18.53 -26.78 -0.09
C GLY A 248 -20.03 -26.56 0.16
N ARG A 249 -20.48 -25.31 0.03
CA ARG A 249 -21.83 -24.85 0.40
C ARG A 249 -22.93 -25.79 -0.10
N ASP A 250 -22.95 -26.06 -1.40
CA ASP A 250 -24.02 -26.82 -2.05
C ASP A 250 -23.96 -28.30 -1.63
N GLN A 251 -22.76 -28.88 -1.54
CA GLN A 251 -22.60 -30.28 -1.14
C GLN A 251 -22.90 -30.51 0.35
N VAL A 252 -22.59 -29.54 1.23
CA VAL A 252 -22.94 -29.62 2.66
C VAL A 252 -24.45 -29.62 2.85
N LEU A 253 -25.18 -28.78 2.10
CA LEU A 253 -26.64 -28.75 2.13
C LEU A 253 -27.22 -30.11 1.69
N LEU A 254 -26.71 -30.69 0.60
CA LEU A 254 -27.13 -32.02 0.15
C LEU A 254 -26.77 -33.12 1.16
N ARG A 255 -25.61 -33.03 1.84
CA ARG A 255 -25.19 -33.99 2.87
C ARG A 255 -26.06 -33.91 4.11
N LEU A 256 -26.40 -32.70 4.56
CA LEU A 256 -27.33 -32.48 5.65
C LEU A 256 -28.70 -33.10 5.32
N LEU A 257 -29.18 -32.87 4.11
CA LEU A 257 -30.45 -33.42 3.66
C LEU A 257 -30.43 -34.96 3.60
N ALA A 258 -29.37 -35.56 3.03
CA ALA A 258 -29.18 -37.01 3.04
C ALA A 258 -29.12 -37.59 4.46
N HIS A 259 -28.45 -36.89 5.39
CA HIS A 259 -28.41 -37.27 6.81
C HIS A 259 -29.81 -37.28 7.43
N LEU A 260 -30.61 -36.24 7.20
CA LEU A 260 -31.98 -36.13 7.72
C LEU A 260 -32.90 -37.21 7.14
N ILE A 261 -32.83 -37.47 5.83
CA ILE A 261 -33.60 -38.54 5.18
C ILE A 261 -33.28 -39.90 5.82
N THR A 262 -31.98 -40.20 5.95
CA THR A 262 -31.53 -41.50 6.46
C THR A 262 -31.87 -41.69 7.94
N THR A 263 -31.81 -40.64 8.74
CA THR A 263 -32.05 -40.70 10.19
C THR A 263 -33.52 -40.69 10.57
N GLN A 264 -34.38 -40.03 9.79
CA GLN A 264 -35.82 -39.99 10.05
C GLN A 264 -36.56 -41.22 9.48
N GLY A 265 -35.99 -41.91 8.50
CA GLY A 265 -36.52 -43.18 7.98
C GLY A 265 -37.88 -43.07 7.30
N SER A 266 -38.21 -41.90 6.74
CA SER A 266 -39.50 -41.61 6.08
C SER A 266 -39.34 -41.50 4.56
N ASP A 267 -40.12 -42.27 3.82
CA ASP A 267 -40.05 -42.35 2.35
C ASP A 267 -40.84 -41.25 1.63
N ARG A 268 -41.59 -40.39 2.35
CA ARG A 268 -42.51 -39.41 1.74
C ARG A 268 -42.37 -37.99 2.28
N SER A 269 -42.00 -37.83 3.54
CA SER A 269 -41.85 -36.49 4.14
C SER A 269 -40.85 -36.47 5.28
N ILE A 270 -40.00 -35.45 5.30
CA ILE A 270 -39.04 -35.20 6.38
C ILE A 270 -39.23 -33.80 6.95
N VAL A 271 -38.75 -33.62 8.17
CA VAL A 271 -38.62 -32.32 8.82
C VAL A 271 -37.19 -31.82 8.69
N HIS A 272 -37.00 -30.58 8.28
CA HIS A 272 -35.68 -29.95 8.14
C HIS A 272 -35.49 -28.87 9.19
N PRO A 273 -34.74 -29.13 10.29
CA PRO A 273 -34.62 -28.19 11.40
C PRO A 273 -33.95 -26.87 11.00
N CYS A 274 -33.04 -26.90 10.03
CA CYS A 274 -32.39 -25.68 9.55
C CYS A 274 -33.20 -24.90 8.49
N TYR A 275 -34.28 -25.45 7.94
CA TYR A 275 -35.12 -24.67 7.04
C TYR A 275 -36.10 -23.85 7.88
N PRO A 276 -36.35 -22.59 7.51
CA PRO A 276 -37.14 -21.70 8.34
C PRO A 276 -38.58 -22.19 8.48
N ALA A 277 -39.21 -21.87 9.61
CA ALA A 277 -40.60 -22.24 9.86
C ALA A 277 -41.52 -21.67 8.77
N GLY A 278 -42.47 -22.48 8.28
CA GLY A 278 -43.39 -22.11 7.21
C GLY A 278 -42.85 -22.35 5.79
N TYR A 279 -41.59 -22.75 5.62
CA TYR A 279 -41.06 -23.19 4.34
C TYR A 279 -41.43 -24.65 4.05
N SER A 280 -41.84 -24.94 2.81
CA SER A 280 -42.13 -26.29 2.33
C SER A 280 -41.68 -26.43 0.89
N ASP A 281 -41.13 -27.59 0.53
CA ASP A 281 -40.69 -27.88 -0.85
C ASP A 281 -40.85 -29.38 -1.17
N SER A 282 -40.86 -29.71 -2.46
CA SER A 282 -40.88 -31.08 -2.98
C SER A 282 -39.70 -31.28 -3.90
N ILE A 283 -38.83 -32.25 -3.57
CA ILE A 283 -37.65 -32.54 -4.36
C ILE A 283 -37.57 -34.01 -4.75
N LYS A 284 -36.88 -34.30 -5.84
CA LYS A 284 -36.56 -35.68 -6.23
C LYS A 284 -35.43 -36.25 -5.37
N LEU A 285 -35.49 -37.52 -5.00
CA LEU A 285 -34.38 -38.18 -4.30
C LEU A 285 -33.06 -38.16 -5.10
N SER A 286 -33.14 -38.15 -6.44
CA SER A 286 -31.96 -38.00 -7.31
C SER A 286 -31.19 -36.70 -7.10
N SER A 287 -31.85 -35.58 -6.81
CA SER A 287 -31.14 -34.32 -6.57
C SER A 287 -30.29 -34.33 -5.30
N VAL A 288 -30.55 -35.29 -4.40
CA VAL A 288 -29.82 -35.47 -3.13
C VAL A 288 -28.77 -36.57 -3.22
N PHE A 289 -29.11 -37.72 -3.81
CA PHE A 289 -28.26 -38.91 -3.73
C PHE A 289 -27.43 -39.20 -5.00
N ASP A 290 -27.67 -38.52 -6.13
CA ASP A 290 -26.84 -38.65 -7.33
C ASP A 290 -25.59 -37.74 -7.30
N THR A 291 -24.90 -37.74 -6.16
CA THR A 291 -23.59 -37.10 -5.96
C THR A 291 -22.64 -38.09 -5.26
N PRO A 292 -21.33 -38.09 -5.58
CA PRO A 292 -20.34 -38.89 -4.85
C PRO A 292 -20.29 -38.59 -3.34
N CYS A 293 -20.78 -37.42 -2.92
CA CYS A 293 -20.72 -36.98 -1.54
C CYS A 293 -21.73 -37.67 -0.62
N ASN A 294 -22.73 -38.37 -1.19
CA ASN A 294 -23.81 -39.00 -0.44
C ASN A 294 -23.88 -40.50 -0.72
N LYS A 295 -24.06 -41.29 0.35
CA LYS A 295 -24.32 -42.72 0.21
C LYS A 295 -25.80 -42.95 -0.06
N ARG A 296 -26.12 -43.69 -1.12
CA ARG A 296 -27.50 -44.04 -1.47
C ARG A 296 -28.13 -44.95 -0.40
N PRO A 297 -29.42 -44.75 -0.04
CA PRO A 297 -30.15 -45.66 0.83
C PRO A 297 -30.38 -47.01 0.14
N THR A 298 -30.70 -48.05 0.92
CA THR A 298 -30.93 -49.41 0.41
C THR A 298 -32.14 -49.51 -0.53
N LEU A 299 -33.19 -48.73 -0.27
CA LEU A 299 -34.35 -48.54 -1.13
C LEU A 299 -34.23 -47.18 -1.81
N TYR A 300 -33.53 -47.12 -2.94
CA TYR A 300 -33.34 -45.88 -3.70
C TYR A 300 -34.14 -45.89 -5.01
N LYS A 301 -35.13 -45.00 -5.09
CA LYS A 301 -35.90 -44.72 -6.29
C LYS A 301 -35.65 -43.26 -6.71
N PRO A 302 -34.90 -43.02 -7.79
CA PRO A 302 -34.40 -41.67 -8.12
C PRO A 302 -35.50 -40.64 -8.43
N ASP A 303 -36.65 -41.11 -8.90
CA ASP A 303 -37.79 -40.29 -9.29
C ASP A 303 -38.85 -40.10 -8.20
N ASP A 304 -38.65 -40.67 -7.00
CA ASP A 304 -39.58 -40.46 -5.90
C ASP A 304 -39.47 -39.01 -5.37
N ASP A 305 -40.63 -38.40 -5.16
CA ASP A 305 -40.76 -37.06 -4.57
C ASP A 305 -40.74 -37.12 -3.03
N LEU A 306 -39.91 -36.28 -2.43
CA LEU A 306 -39.79 -36.11 -0.99
C LEU A 306 -40.30 -34.72 -0.57
N GLN A 307 -41.29 -34.69 0.31
CA GLN A 307 -41.81 -33.46 0.90
C GLN A 307 -40.95 -33.01 2.08
N ILE A 308 -40.42 -31.79 2.03
CA ILE A 308 -39.58 -31.21 3.07
C ILE A 308 -40.34 -30.09 3.76
N LYS A 309 -40.39 -30.12 5.10
CA LYS A 309 -40.99 -29.05 5.91
C LYS A 309 -39.96 -28.43 6.84
N GLY A 310 -39.80 -27.11 6.78
CA GLY A 310 -38.92 -26.34 7.66
C GLY A 310 -39.55 -26.07 9.02
N THR A 311 -38.74 -26.15 10.09
CA THR A 311 -39.19 -25.85 11.46
C THR A 311 -38.45 -24.71 12.13
N GLY A 312 -37.30 -24.26 11.59
CA GLY A 312 -36.50 -23.18 12.18
C GLY A 312 -36.08 -23.47 13.62
N ASN A 313 -35.38 -24.57 13.86
CA ASN A 313 -34.89 -24.97 15.19
C ASN A 313 -33.36 -24.98 15.20
N TYR A 314 -32.77 -23.97 15.84
CA TYR A 314 -31.32 -23.81 15.91
C TYR A 314 -30.61 -25.03 16.51
N ASP A 315 -31.02 -25.49 17.70
CA ASP A 315 -30.31 -26.56 18.42
C ASP A 315 -30.28 -27.87 17.63
N GLN A 316 -31.43 -28.25 17.04
CA GLN A 316 -31.51 -29.42 16.17
C GLN A 316 -30.73 -29.21 14.88
N CYS A 317 -30.72 -28.00 14.32
CA CYS A 317 -29.93 -27.68 13.14
C CYS A 317 -28.43 -27.87 13.43
N LEU A 318 -27.91 -27.19 14.45
CA LEU A 318 -26.52 -27.26 14.87
C LEU A 318 -26.10 -28.69 15.21
N GLY A 319 -26.96 -29.44 15.91
CA GLY A 319 -26.73 -30.83 16.24
C GLY A 319 -26.61 -31.74 15.01
N ASN A 320 -27.47 -31.57 14.00
CA ASN A 320 -27.40 -32.35 12.76
C ASN A 320 -26.21 -31.93 11.87
N VAL A 321 -25.91 -30.63 11.79
CA VAL A 321 -24.73 -30.12 11.08
C VAL A 321 -23.44 -30.63 11.72
N SER A 322 -23.38 -30.66 13.06
CA SER A 322 -22.20 -31.14 13.80
C SER A 322 -21.87 -32.60 13.49
N ARG A 323 -22.88 -33.43 13.20
CA ARG A 323 -22.72 -34.86 12.84
C ARG A 323 -22.17 -35.08 11.43
N LEU A 324 -22.06 -34.04 10.61
CA LEU A 324 -21.41 -34.14 9.31
C LEU A 324 -19.90 -34.29 9.41
N PHE A 325 -19.32 -34.06 10.59
CA PHE A 325 -17.88 -34.10 10.86
C PHE A 325 -17.53 -35.27 11.80
N SER A 326 -16.38 -35.93 11.57
CA SER A 326 -15.87 -37.00 12.43
C SER A 326 -14.60 -36.61 13.22
N PHE A 327 -14.54 -37.04 14.49
CA PHE A 327 -13.40 -36.84 15.41
C PHE A 327 -12.65 -38.11 15.76
N ASN A 328 -13.23 -39.27 15.44
CA ASN A 328 -12.84 -40.52 16.11
C ASN A 328 -11.51 -41.09 15.63
N ASN A 329 -10.87 -40.47 14.63
CA ASN A 329 -9.62 -40.92 14.04
C ASN A 329 -8.70 -39.72 13.84
N CYS A 330 -7.58 -39.65 14.58
CA CYS A 330 -6.47 -38.78 14.26
C CYS A 330 -5.16 -39.54 14.40
N SER A 331 -4.49 -39.79 13.27
CA SER A 331 -3.19 -40.47 13.20
C SER A 331 -2.00 -39.53 13.31
N TYR A 332 -2.26 -38.23 13.47
CA TYR A 332 -1.26 -37.16 13.55
C TYR A 332 -1.24 -36.54 14.94
N SER A 333 -0.28 -35.65 15.23
CA SER A 333 -0.24 -34.97 16.53
C SER A 333 -1.51 -34.14 16.80
N ARG A 334 -2.13 -33.64 15.73
CA ARG A 334 -3.42 -32.97 15.74
C ARG A 334 -4.08 -33.10 14.38
N CYS A 335 -5.39 -33.17 14.41
CA CYS A 335 -6.25 -33.06 13.24
C CYS A 335 -7.25 -31.92 13.42
N SER A 336 -7.75 -31.42 12.30
CA SER A 336 -8.96 -30.58 12.29
C SER A 336 -10.20 -31.47 12.43
N PHE A 337 -10.51 -32.25 11.41
CA PHE A 337 -11.57 -33.26 11.40
C PHE A 337 -11.31 -34.32 10.33
N ASP A 338 -12.06 -35.43 10.35
CA ASP A 338 -11.97 -36.55 9.41
C ASP A 338 -10.54 -37.14 9.27
N GLY A 339 -9.75 -37.08 10.35
CA GLY A 339 -8.36 -37.57 10.36
C GLY A 339 -7.37 -36.74 9.57
N VAL A 340 -7.72 -35.51 9.20
CA VAL A 340 -6.86 -34.62 8.43
C VAL A 340 -5.96 -33.80 9.36
N PHE A 341 -4.64 -33.94 9.19
CA PHE A 341 -3.64 -33.14 9.91
C PHE A 341 -3.89 -31.64 9.75
N GLN A 342 -3.80 -30.88 10.84
CA GLN A 342 -3.77 -29.42 10.79
C GLN A 342 -2.80 -28.85 11.84
N PRO A 343 -1.89 -27.92 11.47
CA PRO A 343 -1.05 -27.21 12.44
C PRO A 343 -1.83 -26.13 13.21
N ASN A 344 -1.19 -25.43 14.16
CA ASN A 344 -1.87 -24.33 14.86
C ASN A 344 -2.19 -23.25 13.84
N ILE A 345 -3.39 -22.68 13.93
CA ILE A 345 -3.72 -21.46 13.23
C ILE A 345 -2.84 -20.34 13.79
N THR A 346 -2.20 -19.60 12.90
CA THR A 346 -1.33 -18.46 13.25
C THR A 346 -1.53 -17.33 12.25
N GLY A 347 -1.50 -16.09 12.73
CA GLY A 347 -1.62 -14.90 11.88
C GLY A 347 -3.06 -14.55 11.51
N ASN A 348 -3.20 -13.56 10.63
CA ASN A 348 -4.50 -13.08 10.15
C ASN A 348 -5.03 -13.96 9.01
N PHE A 349 -6.34 -13.98 8.81
CA PHE A 349 -7.00 -14.72 7.73
C PHE A 349 -7.95 -13.82 6.93
N MET A 350 -8.07 -14.11 5.63
CA MET A 350 -9.11 -13.56 4.77
C MET A 350 -10.05 -14.70 4.35
N ALA A 351 -11.33 -14.54 4.70
CA ALA A 351 -12.41 -15.44 4.33
C ALA A 351 -13.23 -14.84 3.18
N PHE A 352 -13.31 -15.57 2.07
CA PHE A 352 -13.99 -15.11 0.86
C PHE A 352 -14.99 -16.15 0.33
N SER A 353 -15.57 -15.91 -0.85
CA SER A 353 -16.63 -16.74 -1.42
C SER A 353 -17.84 -16.86 -0.49
N ALA A 354 -18.40 -18.05 -0.25
CA ALA A 354 -19.60 -18.20 0.57
C ALA A 354 -19.40 -17.79 2.03
N PHE A 355 -18.19 -17.70 2.56
CA PHE A 355 -17.94 -17.12 3.89
C PHE A 355 -18.39 -15.65 3.92
N PHE A 356 -17.95 -14.84 2.95
CA PHE A 356 -18.32 -13.42 2.86
C PHE A 356 -19.83 -13.25 2.71
N TYR A 357 -20.47 -13.99 1.80
CA TYR A 357 -21.91 -13.86 1.57
C TYR A 357 -22.75 -14.27 2.77
N THR A 358 -22.31 -15.29 3.52
CA THR A 358 -22.99 -15.73 4.75
C THR A 358 -22.82 -14.69 5.86
N HIS A 359 -21.59 -14.20 6.07
CA HIS A 359 -21.29 -13.16 7.04
C HIS A 359 -22.07 -11.87 6.77
N SER A 360 -22.05 -11.38 5.52
CA SER A 360 -22.79 -10.17 5.10
C SER A 360 -24.28 -10.31 5.34
N PHE A 361 -24.87 -11.46 4.99
CA PHE A 361 -26.28 -11.73 5.22
C PHE A 361 -26.64 -11.72 6.71
N LEU A 362 -25.84 -12.40 7.55
CA LEU A 362 -26.07 -12.43 8.99
C LEU A 362 -26.07 -11.01 9.58
N GLN A 363 -25.08 -10.19 9.23
CA GLN A 363 -25.00 -8.81 9.73
C GLN A 363 -26.18 -7.95 9.26
N GLU A 364 -26.56 -8.05 7.98
CA GLU A 364 -27.67 -7.28 7.41
C GLU A 364 -29.02 -7.63 8.05
N VAL A 365 -29.29 -8.92 8.24
CA VAL A 365 -30.60 -9.41 8.70
C VAL A 365 -30.77 -9.28 10.22
N THR A 366 -29.67 -9.46 10.98
CA THR A 366 -29.70 -9.46 12.46
C THR A 366 -29.28 -8.12 13.07
N GLY A 367 -28.48 -7.32 12.37
CA GLY A 367 -27.83 -6.14 12.93
C GLY A 367 -26.65 -6.43 13.88
N ILE A 368 -26.27 -7.71 14.05
CA ILE A 368 -25.19 -8.11 14.95
C ILE A 368 -23.84 -7.98 14.22
N SER A 369 -22.89 -7.27 14.84
CA SER A 369 -21.53 -7.19 14.33
C SER A 369 -20.72 -8.42 14.77
N ILE A 370 -20.33 -9.27 13.82
CA ILE A 370 -19.67 -10.54 14.11
C ILE A 370 -18.17 -10.32 14.30
N THR A 371 -17.75 -10.17 15.55
CA THR A 371 -16.34 -9.94 15.93
C THR A 371 -15.76 -11.04 16.82
N SER A 372 -16.58 -11.96 17.31
CA SER A 372 -16.21 -13.08 18.17
C SER A 372 -16.98 -14.36 17.78
N PRO A 373 -16.54 -15.55 18.24
CA PRO A 373 -17.30 -16.79 18.07
C PRO A 373 -18.72 -16.70 18.64
N GLU A 374 -18.89 -16.02 19.78
CA GLU A 374 -20.19 -15.81 20.43
C GLU A 374 -21.13 -14.97 19.57
N HIS A 375 -20.64 -13.88 18.96
CA HIS A 375 -21.46 -13.07 18.04
C HIS A 375 -21.89 -13.85 16.80
N LEU A 376 -21.05 -14.77 16.30
CA LEU A 376 -21.41 -15.65 15.19
C LEU A 376 -22.51 -16.65 15.60
N GLU A 377 -22.40 -17.20 16.80
CA GLU A 377 -23.40 -18.08 17.40
C GLU A 377 -24.74 -17.35 17.57
N ASP A 378 -24.75 -16.17 18.19
CA ASP A 378 -25.95 -15.36 18.40
C ASP A 378 -26.64 -15.00 17.07
N ALA A 379 -25.88 -14.53 16.08
CA ALA A 379 -26.42 -14.19 14.77
C ALA A 379 -27.00 -15.42 14.05
N THR A 380 -26.35 -16.58 14.18
CA THR A 380 -26.84 -17.84 13.61
C THR A 380 -28.12 -18.29 14.31
N HIS A 381 -28.17 -18.22 15.63
CA HIS A 381 -29.34 -18.56 16.44
C HIS A 381 -30.56 -17.71 16.05
N VAL A 382 -30.36 -16.40 15.91
CA VAL A 382 -31.41 -15.46 15.47
C VAL A 382 -31.95 -15.84 14.09
N VAL A 383 -31.07 -16.03 13.09
CA VAL A 383 -31.51 -16.38 11.73
C VAL A 383 -32.21 -17.73 11.66
N CYS A 384 -31.74 -18.72 12.42
CA CYS A 384 -32.34 -20.05 12.44
C CYS A 384 -33.75 -20.09 13.03
N ASN A 385 -34.09 -19.17 13.94
CA ASN A 385 -35.40 -19.10 14.57
C ASN A 385 -36.38 -18.15 13.86
N MET A 386 -35.96 -17.47 12.79
CA MET A 386 -36.87 -16.68 11.96
C MET A 386 -37.75 -17.59 11.08
N SER A 387 -39.02 -17.21 10.92
CA SER A 387 -39.91 -17.78 9.94
C SER A 387 -39.54 -17.35 8.52
N PHE A 388 -39.99 -18.12 7.52
CA PHE A 388 -39.70 -17.80 6.12
C PHE A 388 -40.26 -16.42 5.73
N GLN A 389 -41.44 -16.07 6.25
CA GLN A 389 -42.06 -14.77 6.02
C GLN A 389 -41.24 -13.61 6.60
N GLU A 390 -40.68 -13.77 7.81
CA GLU A 390 -39.85 -12.74 8.43
C GLU A 390 -38.56 -12.49 7.64
N ILE A 391 -37.91 -13.55 7.15
CA ILE A 391 -36.69 -13.44 6.34
C ILE A 391 -37.01 -12.74 5.01
N THR A 392 -38.08 -13.14 4.31
CA THR A 392 -38.48 -12.53 3.03
C THR A 392 -38.88 -11.06 3.19
N ASN A 393 -39.48 -10.66 4.32
CA ASN A 393 -39.80 -9.26 4.58
C ASN A 393 -38.57 -8.40 4.82
N LYS A 394 -37.47 -8.98 5.33
CA LYS A 394 -36.21 -8.29 5.61
C LYS A 394 -35.29 -8.20 4.40
N VAL A 395 -35.41 -9.11 3.43
CA VAL A 395 -34.48 -9.21 2.28
C VAL A 395 -35.24 -9.23 0.96
N GLN A 396 -35.00 -8.22 0.11
CA GLN A 396 -35.59 -8.14 -1.23
C GLN A 396 -34.68 -8.79 -2.29
N GLY A 397 -35.21 -9.78 -3.00
CA GLY A 397 -34.46 -10.56 -3.98
C GLY A 397 -33.60 -11.67 -3.35
N GLN A 398 -33.33 -12.75 -4.09
CA GLN A 398 -32.64 -13.99 -3.65
C GLN A 398 -33.49 -15.04 -2.91
N GLU A 399 -34.81 -15.05 -3.10
CA GLU A 399 -35.74 -15.99 -2.43
C GLU A 399 -35.29 -17.47 -2.47
N SER A 400 -34.66 -17.90 -3.57
CA SER A 400 -34.21 -19.29 -3.73
C SER A 400 -33.14 -19.74 -2.73
N ARG A 401 -32.37 -18.81 -2.14
CA ARG A 401 -31.28 -19.10 -1.20
C ARG A 401 -31.63 -18.82 0.26
N LEU A 402 -32.72 -18.09 0.54
CA LEU A 402 -33.09 -17.67 1.89
C LEU A 402 -33.22 -18.85 2.86
N LYS A 403 -33.79 -19.96 2.39
CA LYS A 403 -33.97 -21.18 3.19
C LYS A 403 -32.65 -21.81 3.68
N ASP A 404 -31.54 -21.56 2.98
CA ASP A 404 -30.28 -22.25 3.22
C ASP A 404 -29.43 -21.55 4.29
N TYR A 405 -29.65 -20.24 4.57
CA TYR A 405 -28.74 -19.45 5.38
C TYR A 405 -28.59 -19.96 6.82
N CYS A 406 -29.65 -20.46 7.45
CA CYS A 406 -29.52 -21.07 8.77
C CYS A 406 -28.56 -22.28 8.75
N ALA A 407 -28.73 -23.19 7.77
CA ALA A 407 -27.87 -24.37 7.64
C ALA A 407 -26.41 -23.99 7.33
N VAL A 408 -26.20 -23.01 6.44
CA VAL A 408 -24.87 -22.55 6.05
C VAL A 408 -24.19 -21.81 7.19
N SER A 409 -24.91 -20.97 7.94
CA SER A 409 -24.38 -20.26 9.11
C SER A 409 -24.00 -21.22 10.24
N ALA A 410 -24.87 -22.20 10.55
CA ALA A 410 -24.54 -23.25 11.52
C ALA A 410 -23.32 -24.07 11.08
N PHE A 411 -23.17 -24.34 9.78
CA PHE A 411 -21.99 -24.99 9.25
C PHE A 411 -20.72 -24.15 9.40
N VAL A 412 -20.78 -22.85 9.07
CA VAL A 412 -19.65 -21.92 9.23
C VAL A 412 -19.25 -21.79 10.71
N GLN A 413 -20.22 -21.69 11.62
CA GLN A 413 -19.98 -21.70 13.07
C GLN A 413 -19.21 -22.94 13.48
N VAL A 414 -19.70 -24.13 13.12
CA VAL A 414 -19.03 -25.40 13.45
C VAL A 414 -17.65 -25.44 12.82
N LEU A 415 -17.53 -25.16 11.52
CA LEU A 415 -16.29 -25.25 10.76
C LEU A 415 -15.19 -24.33 11.32
N LEU A 416 -15.47 -23.04 11.53
CA LEU A 416 -14.46 -22.10 12.00
C LEU A 416 -14.08 -22.37 13.46
N VAL A 417 -15.07 -22.48 14.33
CA VAL A 417 -14.85 -22.51 15.80
C VAL A 417 -14.43 -23.90 16.26
N HIS A 418 -15.16 -24.94 15.86
CA HIS A 418 -14.96 -26.29 16.41
C HIS A 418 -14.10 -27.21 15.54
N ARG A 419 -13.81 -26.84 14.28
CA ARG A 419 -13.06 -27.71 13.35
C ARG A 419 -11.70 -27.13 13.00
N TYR A 420 -11.67 -25.90 12.51
CA TYR A 420 -10.42 -25.20 12.27
C TYR A 420 -9.78 -24.74 13.59
N GLY A 421 -10.59 -24.44 14.61
CA GLY A 421 -10.10 -24.12 15.94
C GLY A 421 -9.82 -22.63 16.13
N PHE A 422 -10.60 -21.77 15.47
CA PHE A 422 -10.61 -20.34 15.77
C PHE A 422 -11.32 -20.11 17.12
N ASP A 423 -10.63 -19.49 18.05
CA ASP A 423 -11.07 -19.16 19.41
C ASP A 423 -11.28 -17.65 19.59
N PHE A 424 -11.55 -17.20 20.82
CA PHE A 424 -11.77 -15.78 21.12
C PHE A 424 -10.56 -14.89 20.83
N LEU A 425 -9.34 -15.45 20.79
CA LEU A 425 -8.12 -14.72 20.47
C LEU A 425 -7.88 -14.66 18.96
N SER A 426 -8.15 -15.75 18.24
CA SER A 426 -7.82 -15.90 16.82
C SER A 426 -8.95 -15.51 15.87
N PHE A 427 -10.22 -15.61 16.27
CA PHE A 427 -11.37 -15.25 15.45
C PHE A 427 -11.40 -13.77 15.03
N PRO A 428 -11.07 -12.79 15.89
CA PRO A 428 -11.01 -11.37 15.49
C PRO A 428 -10.00 -11.08 14.37
N HIS A 429 -9.06 -12.01 14.11
CA HIS A 429 -8.08 -11.91 13.04
C HIS A 429 -8.60 -12.41 11.68
N ILE A 430 -9.87 -12.82 11.58
CA ILE A 430 -10.53 -13.18 10.32
C ILE A 430 -11.21 -11.95 9.72
N SER A 431 -10.86 -11.61 8.49
CA SER A 431 -11.56 -10.59 7.69
C SER A 431 -12.42 -11.26 6.62
N PHE A 432 -13.71 -10.90 6.56
CA PHE A 432 -14.63 -11.42 5.55
C PHE A 432 -14.71 -10.46 4.36
N GLN A 433 -14.17 -10.84 3.19
CA GLN A 433 -14.03 -9.95 2.03
C GLN A 433 -14.34 -10.66 0.71
N LYS A 434 -14.96 -9.95 -0.24
CA LYS A 434 -15.20 -10.44 -1.61
C LYS A 434 -14.18 -9.93 -2.63
N LYS A 435 -13.67 -8.72 -2.40
CA LYS A 435 -12.74 -8.02 -3.28
C LYS A 435 -11.65 -7.37 -2.44
N ALA A 436 -10.46 -7.24 -3.02
CA ALA A 436 -9.42 -6.36 -2.52
C ALA A 436 -9.07 -5.36 -3.63
N GLY A 437 -9.35 -4.08 -3.38
CA GLY A 437 -9.46 -3.08 -4.44
C GLY A 437 -10.58 -3.42 -5.43
N ASP A 438 -10.32 -3.28 -6.72
CA ASP A 438 -11.28 -3.61 -7.79
C ASP A 438 -11.23 -5.08 -8.24
N THR A 439 -10.32 -5.88 -7.69
CA THR A 439 -10.05 -7.26 -8.14
C THR A 439 -10.80 -8.29 -7.29
N SER A 440 -11.43 -9.25 -7.97
CA SER A 440 -12.14 -10.37 -7.34
C SER A 440 -11.14 -11.32 -6.67
N VAL A 441 -11.40 -11.71 -5.41
CA VAL A 441 -10.55 -12.67 -4.68
C VAL A 441 -10.92 -14.09 -5.11
N GLY A 442 -9.94 -14.85 -5.58
CA GLY A 442 -10.08 -16.24 -6.04
C GLY A 442 -8.75 -16.82 -6.49
N TRP A 443 -8.70 -18.12 -6.82
CA TRP A 443 -7.45 -18.80 -7.15
C TRP A 443 -6.83 -18.38 -8.50
N SER A 444 -7.63 -17.83 -9.42
CA SER A 444 -7.23 -17.52 -10.80
C SER A 444 -6.07 -16.52 -10.91
N LEU A 445 -6.05 -15.46 -10.10
CA LEU A 445 -4.96 -14.48 -10.09
C LEU A 445 -3.66 -15.08 -9.55
N GLY A 446 -3.73 -15.84 -8.45
CA GLY A 446 -2.58 -16.53 -7.87
C GLY A 446 -1.99 -17.58 -8.81
N TYR A 447 -2.85 -18.27 -9.56
CA TYR A 447 -2.42 -19.16 -10.64
C TYR A 447 -1.68 -18.37 -11.72
N MET A 448 -2.22 -17.25 -12.20
CA MET A 448 -1.57 -16.41 -13.21
C MET A 448 -0.23 -15.83 -12.71
N LEU A 449 -0.13 -15.43 -11.44
CA LEU A 449 1.12 -14.98 -10.82
C LEU A 449 2.17 -16.10 -10.81
N SER A 450 1.77 -17.30 -10.39
CA SER A 450 2.65 -18.47 -10.40
C SER A 450 3.11 -18.83 -11.81
N LEU A 451 2.22 -18.75 -12.81
CA LEU A 451 2.56 -18.96 -14.22
C LEU A 451 3.46 -17.87 -14.78
N SER A 452 3.28 -16.61 -14.33
CA SER A 452 4.11 -15.50 -14.77
C SER A 452 5.59 -15.75 -14.45
N ASN A 453 5.92 -16.50 -13.40
CA ASN A 453 7.29 -16.93 -13.11
C ASN A 453 7.91 -17.84 -14.17
N LEU A 454 7.09 -18.62 -14.87
CA LEU A 454 7.55 -19.62 -15.83
C LEU A 454 7.78 -19.03 -17.22
N LEU A 455 7.21 -17.86 -17.50
CA LEU A 455 7.46 -17.16 -18.75
C LEU A 455 8.85 -16.50 -18.71
N PRO A 456 9.56 -16.33 -19.83
CA PRO A 456 10.75 -15.47 -19.85
C PRO A 456 10.34 -14.00 -19.64
N ALA A 457 11.23 -13.18 -19.09
CA ALA A 457 11.10 -11.73 -19.16
C ALA A 457 11.51 -11.27 -20.57
N GLU A 458 10.82 -10.29 -21.14
CA GLU A 458 11.32 -9.62 -22.34
C GLU A 458 12.37 -8.58 -21.91
N ASP A 459 13.53 -8.56 -22.57
CA ASP A 459 14.54 -7.55 -22.30
C ASP A 459 14.00 -6.16 -22.67
N VAL A 460 14.22 -5.19 -21.79
CA VAL A 460 13.84 -3.80 -22.04
C VAL A 460 14.67 -3.29 -23.22
N LEU A 461 14.01 -2.97 -24.34
CA LEU A 461 14.66 -2.42 -25.52
C LEU A 461 15.43 -1.15 -25.17
N LEU A 462 16.76 -1.22 -25.30
CA LEU A 462 17.65 -0.07 -25.18
C LEU A 462 17.71 0.65 -26.53
N ARG A 463 17.16 1.85 -26.61
CA ARG A 463 17.37 2.74 -27.77
C ARG A 463 18.52 3.68 -27.49
N LYS A 464 19.38 3.87 -28.49
CA LYS A 464 20.38 4.93 -28.49
C LYS A 464 19.72 6.27 -28.79
N SER A 465 19.75 7.17 -27.82
CA SER A 465 19.29 8.56 -27.91
C SER A 465 20.47 9.50 -28.19
N LEU A 466 20.26 10.51 -29.03
CA LEU A 466 21.22 11.58 -29.30
C LEU A 466 20.84 12.82 -28.48
N ARG A 467 21.85 13.51 -27.91
CA ARG A 467 21.63 14.78 -27.20
C ARG A 467 20.99 15.84 -28.11
N SER A 468 20.08 16.65 -27.58
CA SER A 468 19.32 17.67 -28.34
C SER A 468 20.20 18.63 -29.15
N SER A 469 21.36 19.04 -28.60
CA SER A 469 22.33 19.88 -29.32
C SER A 469 22.97 19.15 -30.51
N ALA A 470 23.30 17.87 -30.35
CA ALA A 470 23.88 17.07 -31.41
C ALA A 470 22.85 16.71 -32.49
N TRP A 471 21.61 16.42 -32.10
CA TRP A 471 20.50 16.23 -33.03
C TRP A 471 20.19 17.52 -33.80
N SER A 472 20.15 18.67 -33.13
CA SER A 472 19.95 19.98 -33.78
C SER A 472 21.10 20.29 -34.74
N ALA A 473 22.35 20.02 -34.37
CA ALA A 473 23.50 20.19 -35.26
C ALA A 473 23.45 19.26 -36.47
N LEU A 474 23.04 18.00 -36.28
CA LEU A 474 22.84 17.04 -37.37
C LEU A 474 21.68 17.44 -38.29
N VAL A 475 20.58 17.97 -37.75
CA VAL A 475 19.46 18.50 -38.53
C VAL A 475 19.88 19.75 -39.29
N VAL A 476 20.65 20.66 -38.69
CA VAL A 476 21.18 21.85 -39.39
C VAL A 476 22.16 21.45 -40.49
N LEU A 477 23.06 20.50 -40.23
CA LEU A 477 23.97 19.95 -41.21
C LEU A 477 23.20 19.25 -42.36
N PHE A 478 22.17 18.47 -42.02
CA PHE A 478 21.31 17.79 -42.98
C PHE A 478 20.49 18.78 -43.80
N CYS A 479 19.91 19.81 -43.20
CA CYS A 479 19.23 20.90 -43.88
C CYS A 479 20.19 21.68 -44.79
N PHE A 480 21.42 21.95 -44.34
CA PHE A 480 22.44 22.61 -45.17
C PHE A 480 22.84 21.73 -46.37
N LEU A 481 23.11 20.44 -46.15
CA LEU A 481 23.41 19.47 -47.22
C LEU A 481 22.21 19.28 -48.15
N LEU A 482 20.98 19.28 -47.62
CA LEU A 482 19.75 19.24 -48.39
C LEU A 482 19.55 20.52 -49.18
N ILE A 483 19.84 21.71 -48.65
CA ILE A 483 19.74 22.98 -49.39
C ILE A 483 20.77 23.03 -50.51
N VAL A 484 22.00 22.54 -50.26
CA VAL A 484 23.04 22.38 -51.28
C VAL A 484 22.60 21.36 -52.33
N ALA A 485 22.02 20.23 -51.92
CA ALA A 485 21.46 19.23 -52.85
C ALA A 485 20.20 19.75 -53.57
N LEU A 486 19.33 20.52 -52.92
CA LEU A 486 18.12 21.15 -53.46
C LEU A 486 18.49 22.20 -54.48
N TYR A 487 19.56 22.96 -54.26
CA TYR A 487 20.12 23.88 -55.24
C TYR A 487 20.49 23.15 -56.54
N PHE A 488 20.94 21.89 -56.44
CA PHE A 488 21.17 21.00 -57.60
C PHE A 488 19.94 20.20 -58.05
N LEU A 489 18.90 20.07 -57.21
CA LEU A 489 17.69 19.28 -57.47
C LEU A 489 16.45 20.14 -57.78
N LEU A 490 16.56 21.47 -57.75
CA LEU A 490 15.50 22.46 -58.08
C LEU A 490 15.13 22.49 -59.57
N GLN A 491 15.34 21.38 -60.29
CA GLN A 491 14.64 21.02 -61.53
C GLN A 491 13.61 19.88 -61.37
N ALA A 492 13.43 19.28 -60.18
CA ALA A 492 12.52 18.13 -60.03
C ALA A 492 11.92 18.01 -58.61
N ILE A 493 11.06 18.95 -58.21
CA ILE A 493 10.27 18.84 -56.97
C ILE A 493 8.81 19.03 -57.30
N CYS A 494 7.99 17.99 -57.09
CA CYS A 494 6.57 18.17 -56.78
C CYS A 494 5.81 16.95 -56.21
N ILE A 495 6.43 15.77 -55.98
CA ILE A 495 5.66 14.59 -55.55
C ILE A 495 6.38 13.83 -54.44
N LEU A 496 6.45 14.37 -53.21
CA LEU A 496 6.69 13.55 -52.01
C LEU A 496 6.37 14.30 -50.70
N LEU A 497 5.24 15.00 -50.66
CA LEU A 497 4.69 15.49 -49.39
C LEU A 497 3.26 15.01 -49.32
N LEU A 498 3.05 13.82 -48.78
CA LEU A 498 1.87 13.39 -48.03
C LEU A 498 2.11 11.93 -47.58
N VAL A 499 1.77 11.65 -46.32
CA VAL A 499 1.81 10.36 -45.61
C VAL A 499 3.09 10.05 -44.82
N ILE A 500 3.16 10.60 -43.60
CA ILE A 500 3.91 10.00 -42.48
C ILE A 500 2.97 9.98 -41.27
N ASN A 501 2.58 8.79 -40.83
CA ASN A 501 1.99 8.59 -39.50
C ASN A 501 3.12 8.55 -38.47
N THR A 502 3.03 9.41 -37.45
CA THR A 502 3.92 9.44 -36.29
C THR A 502 3.21 8.80 -35.10
N GLU A 503 3.88 7.92 -34.37
CA GLU A 503 3.44 7.49 -33.03
C GLU A 503 4.25 8.24 -31.96
N ASP A 504 3.57 8.56 -30.86
CA ASP A 504 4.12 9.29 -29.72
C ASP A 504 4.73 8.30 -28.72
N ILE A 505 6.00 8.49 -28.34
CA ILE A 505 6.64 7.75 -27.24
C ILE A 505 6.95 8.73 -26.11
N LYS A 506 6.49 8.40 -24.89
CA LYS A 506 6.76 9.15 -23.66
C LYS A 506 8.10 8.70 -23.07
N GLU A 507 9.05 9.62 -22.87
CA GLU A 507 10.26 9.34 -22.06
C GLU A 507 9.90 9.18 -20.57
N PRO A 508 10.67 8.39 -19.79
CA PRO A 508 10.50 8.32 -18.34
C PRO A 508 10.65 9.71 -17.71
N ALA A 509 9.75 10.04 -16.79
CA ALA A 509 9.74 11.34 -16.13
C ALA A 509 11.08 11.58 -15.41
N GLN A 510 11.67 12.72 -15.71
CA GLN A 510 12.92 13.18 -15.14
C GLN A 510 12.76 13.43 -13.62
N LEU A 511 13.70 13.00 -12.76
CA LEU A 511 13.55 13.17 -11.30
C LEU A 511 13.83 14.60 -10.85
N MET A 512 12.92 15.16 -10.05
CA MET A 512 13.10 16.39 -9.29
C MET A 512 13.55 16.08 -7.86
N TYR A 513 14.22 17.05 -7.23
CA TYR A 513 14.72 16.95 -5.86
C TYR A 513 14.31 18.19 -5.09
N GLY A 514 14.23 18.09 -3.76
CA GLY A 514 14.06 19.21 -2.85
C GLY A 514 14.71 18.95 -1.50
N ILE A 515 15.19 19.99 -0.84
CA ILE A 515 15.86 19.90 0.46
C ILE A 515 15.04 20.69 1.48
N VAL A 516 14.71 20.05 2.60
CA VAL A 516 14.06 20.69 3.76
C VAL A 516 14.93 20.50 4.98
N MET A 517 15.25 21.61 5.65
CA MET A 517 15.92 21.59 6.95
C MET A 517 14.88 21.79 8.03
N ASP A 518 14.73 20.77 8.88
CA ASP A 518 13.95 20.85 10.10
C ASP A 518 14.83 21.42 11.21
N ALA A 519 14.67 22.73 11.47
CA ALA A 519 15.39 23.43 12.52
C ALA A 519 14.56 23.44 13.81
N GLY A 520 14.53 22.26 14.46
CA GLY A 520 13.88 22.02 15.74
C GLY A 520 14.52 22.78 16.90
N SER A 521 13.88 22.74 18.08
CA SER A 521 14.39 23.42 19.29
C SER A 521 15.64 22.76 19.85
N SER A 522 15.76 21.44 19.75
CA SER A 522 16.85 20.65 20.33
C SER A 522 17.93 20.25 19.32
N HIS A 523 17.58 20.14 18.04
CA HIS A 523 18.49 19.71 16.98
C HIS A 523 18.04 20.25 15.61
N THR A 524 18.89 20.11 14.60
CA THR A 524 18.53 20.37 13.19
C THR A 524 18.77 19.13 12.34
N SER A 525 17.85 18.80 11.43
CA SER A 525 17.98 17.68 10.49
C SER A 525 17.77 18.15 9.06
N VAL A 526 18.59 17.68 8.13
CA VAL A 526 18.48 17.98 6.69
C VAL A 526 17.92 16.78 5.97
N PHE A 527 16.75 16.96 5.35
CA PHE A 527 16.07 15.94 4.55
C PHE A 527 16.20 16.26 3.06
N ILE A 528 16.61 15.27 2.28
CA ILE A 528 16.58 15.34 0.82
C ILE A 528 15.43 14.48 0.33
N TYR A 529 14.57 15.08 -0.48
CA TYR A 529 13.44 14.42 -1.12
C TYR A 529 13.62 14.36 -2.63
N LYS A 530 12.97 13.39 -3.26
CA LYS A 530 12.90 13.24 -4.72
C LYS A 530 11.50 12.84 -5.18
N TRP A 531 11.11 13.27 -6.38
CA TRP A 531 9.86 12.86 -7.03
C TRP A 531 10.00 12.88 -8.57
N PRO A 532 9.22 12.09 -9.31
CA PRO A 532 9.07 12.26 -10.75
C PRO A 532 8.63 13.69 -11.12
N ALA A 533 9.14 14.27 -12.22
CA ALA A 533 8.77 15.65 -12.59
C ALA A 533 7.30 15.81 -13.02
N ASP A 534 6.65 14.72 -13.42
CA ASP A 534 5.20 14.68 -13.58
C ASP A 534 4.50 14.64 -12.23
N LYS A 535 3.26 15.13 -12.20
CA LYS A 535 2.50 15.29 -10.96
C LYS A 535 1.15 14.66 -11.08
N GLN A 536 0.71 14.08 -9.98
CA GLN A 536 -0.61 13.48 -9.87
C GLN A 536 -1.58 14.53 -9.34
N ASN A 537 -2.49 14.99 -10.21
CA ASN A 537 -3.47 16.05 -9.89
C ASN A 537 -2.83 17.31 -9.29
N GLY A 538 -1.63 17.68 -9.78
CA GLY A 538 -0.88 18.85 -9.34
C GLY A 538 0.09 18.61 -8.17
N THR A 539 -0.03 17.51 -7.43
CA THR A 539 0.86 17.15 -6.31
C THR A 539 1.92 16.15 -6.76
N GLY A 540 3.17 16.33 -6.33
CA GLY A 540 4.27 15.40 -6.62
C GLY A 540 4.19 14.14 -5.75
N ILE A 541 4.62 13.00 -6.30
CA ILE A 541 4.78 11.75 -5.55
C ILE A 541 6.18 11.75 -4.91
N VAL A 542 6.26 12.28 -3.70
CA VAL A 542 7.52 12.55 -2.99
C VAL A 542 8.00 11.34 -2.20
N SER A 543 9.30 11.06 -2.25
CA SER A 543 9.97 10.08 -1.39
C SER A 543 11.21 10.68 -0.74
N GLN A 544 11.55 10.22 0.46
CA GLN A 544 12.82 10.56 1.10
C GLN A 544 13.96 9.89 0.32
N HIS A 545 14.95 10.70 -0.05
CA HIS A 545 16.18 10.24 -0.69
C HIS A 545 17.26 9.97 0.36
N SER A 546 17.43 10.87 1.33
CA SER A 546 18.42 10.77 2.41
C SER A 546 18.12 11.74 3.55
N GLU A 547 18.81 11.54 4.67
CA GLU A 547 18.76 12.35 5.88
C GLU A 547 20.18 12.60 6.42
N CYS A 548 20.36 13.75 7.07
CA CYS A 548 21.58 14.12 7.77
C CYS A 548 21.25 14.90 9.05
N HIS A 549 21.72 14.41 10.19
CA HIS A 549 21.60 15.12 11.47
C HIS A 549 22.75 16.11 11.63
N VAL A 550 22.41 17.36 11.91
CA VAL A 550 23.38 18.43 12.16
C VAL A 550 23.93 18.27 13.58
N LYS A 551 25.25 18.35 13.73
CA LYS A 551 25.91 18.30 15.04
C LYS A 551 25.59 19.55 15.85
N GLY A 552 25.31 19.38 17.13
CA GLY A 552 25.00 20.47 18.07
C GLY A 552 23.50 20.61 18.34
N GLY A 553 23.13 21.76 18.91
CA GLY A 553 21.74 22.07 19.26
C GLY A 553 20.92 22.56 18.06
N GLY A 554 19.64 22.87 18.31
CA GLY A 554 18.80 23.58 17.35
C GLY A 554 19.35 24.98 17.05
N ILE A 555 19.04 25.55 15.88
CA ILE A 555 19.63 26.85 15.47
C ILE A 555 19.41 27.98 16.50
N SER A 556 18.33 27.91 17.28
CA SER A 556 18.04 28.88 18.35
C SER A 556 19.08 28.88 19.49
N SER A 557 19.85 27.81 19.69
CA SER A 557 20.89 27.76 20.72
C SER A 557 22.12 28.60 20.37
N TYR A 558 22.26 29.04 19.12
CA TYR A 558 23.36 29.89 18.67
C TYR A 558 23.05 31.39 18.79
N ALA A 559 21.98 31.76 19.49
CA ALA A 559 21.64 33.14 19.78
C ALA A 559 22.83 33.86 20.46
N GLY A 560 23.31 34.94 19.85
CA GLY A 560 24.50 35.68 20.29
C GLY A 560 25.85 35.07 19.88
N ASN A 561 25.87 33.90 19.24
CA ASN A 561 27.09 33.26 18.70
C ASN A 561 27.13 33.36 17.16
N ARG A 562 27.82 34.39 16.64
CA ARG A 562 27.94 34.63 15.19
C ARG A 562 28.74 33.52 14.50
N GLY A 563 28.17 32.97 13.44
CA GLY A 563 28.76 31.94 12.58
C GLY A 563 28.46 30.50 13.01
N GLY A 564 27.95 30.29 14.23
CA GLY A 564 27.76 28.96 14.80
C GLY A 564 26.66 28.16 14.10
N ALA A 565 25.52 28.78 13.82
CA ALA A 565 24.39 28.11 13.16
C ALA A 565 24.71 27.78 11.70
N ALA A 566 25.38 28.69 10.97
CA ALA A 566 25.79 28.45 9.60
C ALA A 566 26.87 27.37 9.47
N HIS A 567 27.85 27.35 10.38
CA HIS A 567 28.92 26.36 10.35
C HIS A 567 28.40 24.94 10.58
N GLY A 568 27.41 24.76 11.49
CA GLY A 568 26.80 23.46 11.74
C GLY A 568 26.20 22.80 10.48
N LEU A 569 25.70 23.58 9.52
CA LEU A 569 25.05 23.07 8.32
C LEU A 569 26.01 22.58 7.22
N GLU A 570 27.31 22.88 7.33
CA GLU A 570 28.28 22.65 6.26
C GLU A 570 28.37 21.18 5.85
N GLU A 571 28.55 20.29 6.83
CA GLU A 571 28.70 18.84 6.62
C GLU A 571 27.50 18.25 5.87
N CYS A 572 26.27 18.59 6.29
CA CYS A 572 25.06 18.07 5.67
C CYS A 572 24.82 18.64 4.27
N MET A 573 25.18 19.90 4.02
CA MET A 573 25.01 20.52 2.71
C MET A 573 26.04 20.06 1.68
N GLU A 574 27.26 19.77 2.11
CA GLU A 574 28.27 19.12 1.27
C GLU A 574 27.81 17.72 0.85
N LYS A 575 27.25 16.95 1.79
CA LYS A 575 26.64 15.65 1.50
C LYS A 575 25.50 15.77 0.48
N ALA A 576 24.63 16.78 0.62
CA ALA A 576 23.55 17.03 -0.34
C ALA A 576 24.06 17.32 -1.76
N MET A 577 25.17 18.05 -1.90
CA MET A 577 25.79 18.31 -3.22
C MET A 577 26.34 17.05 -3.89
N GLN A 578 26.78 16.06 -3.11
CA GLN A 578 27.30 14.80 -3.61
C GLN A 578 26.17 13.87 -4.06
N GLU A 579 25.05 13.87 -3.35
CA GLU A 579 23.92 12.97 -3.61
C GLU A 579 23.00 13.46 -4.75
N ILE A 580 22.82 14.78 -4.90
CA ILE A 580 21.97 15.34 -5.94
C ILE A 580 22.78 15.51 -7.25
N PRO A 581 22.26 15.09 -8.42
CA PRO A 581 22.94 15.29 -9.69
C PRO A 581 23.25 16.77 -9.98
N LYS A 582 24.46 17.08 -10.48
CA LYS A 582 24.88 18.46 -10.79
C LYS A 582 23.93 19.20 -11.74
N SER A 583 23.31 18.49 -12.69
CA SER A 583 22.31 19.05 -13.60
C SER A 583 21.03 19.52 -12.88
N ARG A 584 20.76 19.01 -11.68
CA ARG A 584 19.59 19.31 -10.86
C ARG A 584 19.83 20.36 -9.79
N HIS A 585 21.08 20.64 -9.41
CA HIS A 585 21.39 21.57 -8.31
C HIS A 585 20.60 22.89 -8.40
N LYS A 586 20.68 23.60 -9.53
CA LYS A 586 19.98 24.89 -9.71
C LYS A 586 18.45 24.80 -9.69
N LEU A 587 17.88 23.61 -9.89
CA LEU A 587 16.43 23.36 -9.89
C LEU A 587 15.93 22.86 -8.53
N THR A 588 16.80 22.26 -7.72
CA THR A 588 16.48 21.75 -6.38
C THR A 588 16.22 22.92 -5.44
N PRO A 589 14.98 23.09 -4.95
CA PRO A 589 14.71 24.11 -3.95
C PRO A 589 15.23 23.69 -2.58
N VAL A 590 15.79 24.65 -1.84
CA VAL A 590 16.24 24.48 -0.45
C VAL A 590 15.41 25.39 0.45
N TYR A 591 14.84 24.80 1.49
CA TYR A 591 14.08 25.47 2.52
C TYR A 591 14.64 25.16 3.90
N LEU A 592 14.61 26.14 4.78
CA LEU A 592 14.72 25.92 6.21
C LEU A 592 13.43 26.34 6.88
N GLY A 593 12.85 25.43 7.66
CA GLY A 593 11.74 25.73 8.55
C GLY A 593 12.17 25.57 10.00
N ALA A 594 12.08 26.65 10.76
CA ALA A 594 12.37 26.64 12.19
C ALA A 594 11.08 26.58 13.01
N THR A 595 11.07 25.78 14.08
CA THR A 595 9.85 25.53 14.86
C THR A 595 9.85 26.29 16.19
N ALA A 596 9.37 25.67 17.29
CA ALA A 596 9.15 26.34 18.57
C ALA A 596 10.39 26.99 19.18
N GLY A 597 11.59 26.44 18.97
CA GLY A 597 12.83 27.02 19.50
C GLY A 597 13.04 28.45 18.99
N MET A 598 12.89 28.65 17.68
CA MET A 598 12.96 29.98 17.08
C MET A 598 11.73 30.83 17.36
N ARG A 599 10.53 30.24 17.51
CA ARG A 599 9.35 31.01 17.98
C ARG A 599 9.61 31.61 19.37
N LEU A 600 10.17 30.84 20.29
CA LEU A 600 10.54 31.31 21.63
C LEU A 600 11.64 32.36 21.58
N LEU A 601 12.69 32.15 20.78
CA LEU A 601 13.76 33.13 20.61
C LEU A 601 13.25 34.45 20.01
N ASN A 602 12.34 34.37 19.03
CA ASN A 602 11.75 35.56 18.43
C ASN A 602 10.91 36.37 19.42
N ILE A 603 10.25 35.70 20.38
CA ILE A 603 9.49 36.34 21.46
C ILE A 603 10.43 37.04 22.46
N SER A 604 11.50 36.38 22.91
CA SER A 604 12.40 36.96 23.93
C SER A 604 13.42 37.93 23.36
N LYS A 605 13.97 37.63 22.18
CA LYS A 605 15.11 38.30 21.56
C LYS A 605 14.98 38.34 20.03
N PRO A 606 14.03 39.14 19.50
CA PRO A 606 13.74 39.18 18.05
C PRO A 606 14.96 39.51 17.19
N LYS A 607 15.85 40.40 17.66
CA LYS A 607 17.07 40.74 16.92
C LYS A 607 18.03 39.56 16.79
N GLU A 608 18.24 38.78 17.86
CA GLU A 608 19.10 37.58 17.79
C GLU A 608 18.45 36.50 16.92
N SER A 609 17.13 36.36 16.96
CA SER A 609 16.38 35.48 16.05
C SER A 609 16.59 35.86 14.58
N ASP A 610 16.45 37.14 14.23
CA ASP A 610 16.67 37.64 12.87
C ASP A 610 18.12 37.45 12.42
N GLU A 611 19.09 37.67 13.32
CA GLU A 611 20.51 37.45 13.04
C GLU A 611 20.81 35.98 12.72
N VAL A 612 20.28 35.04 13.51
CA VAL A 612 20.45 33.58 13.27
C VAL A 612 19.83 33.17 11.93
N LEU A 613 18.59 33.60 11.63
CA LEU A 613 17.94 33.28 10.35
C LEU A 613 18.69 33.87 9.17
N LYS A 614 19.17 35.11 9.29
CA LYS A 614 19.94 35.79 8.25
C LYS A 614 21.25 35.07 7.97
N GLU A 615 21.98 34.70 9.01
CA GLU A 615 23.26 33.98 8.89
C GLU A 615 23.09 32.66 8.15
N VAL A 616 22.09 31.88 8.55
CA VAL A 616 21.78 30.61 7.89
C VAL A 616 21.32 30.86 6.45
N ALA A 617 20.45 31.83 6.19
CA ALA A 617 20.01 32.18 4.84
C ALA A 617 21.19 32.59 3.94
N ASP A 618 22.11 33.40 4.46
CA ASP A 618 23.29 33.85 3.72
C ASP A 618 24.24 32.69 3.44
N LYS A 619 24.40 31.75 4.38
CA LYS A 619 25.13 30.50 4.16
C LYS A 619 24.47 29.62 3.10
N LEU A 620 23.15 29.43 3.14
CA LEU A 620 22.44 28.57 2.18
C LEU A 620 22.48 29.12 0.75
N LYS A 621 22.56 30.45 0.58
CA LYS A 621 22.75 31.09 -0.74
C LYS A 621 24.12 30.82 -1.37
N THR A 622 25.12 30.35 -0.63
CA THR A 622 26.44 30.04 -1.20
C THR A 622 26.47 28.69 -1.91
N TYR A 623 25.51 27.80 -1.63
CA TYR A 623 25.38 26.49 -2.26
C TYR A 623 24.71 26.60 -3.65
N PRO A 624 24.97 25.66 -4.58
CA PRO A 624 24.47 25.74 -5.96
C PRO A 624 22.97 25.45 -6.11
N PHE A 625 22.24 25.35 -5.00
CA PHE A 625 20.82 25.03 -4.95
C PHE A 625 19.93 26.27 -5.04
N SER A 626 18.66 26.08 -5.39
CA SER A 626 17.68 27.16 -5.42
C SER A 626 17.18 27.48 -4.01
N PHE A 627 17.89 28.34 -3.27
CA PHE A 627 17.41 28.78 -1.96
C PHE A 627 16.07 29.52 -2.08
N LYS A 628 15.07 29.06 -1.32
CA LYS A 628 13.70 29.59 -1.35
C LYS A 628 13.30 30.35 -0.10
N GLY A 629 13.95 30.08 1.03
CA GLY A 629 13.71 30.82 2.27
C GLY A 629 14.13 30.06 3.52
N ALA A 630 14.38 30.82 4.58
CA ALA A 630 14.57 30.33 5.94
C ALA A 630 13.54 31.06 6.82
N ASN A 631 12.52 30.34 7.27
CA ASN A 631 11.34 30.92 7.91
C ASN A 631 11.05 30.23 9.25
N ILE A 632 10.40 30.95 10.16
CA ILE A 632 9.83 30.36 11.39
C ILE A 632 8.41 29.89 11.06
N LEU A 633 8.15 28.59 11.17
CA LEU A 633 6.81 28.03 10.98
C LEU A 633 5.90 28.45 12.12
N SER A 634 4.65 28.79 11.78
CA SER A 634 3.59 28.84 12.78
C SER A 634 3.36 27.44 13.37
N GLY A 635 2.81 27.39 14.58
CA GLY A 635 2.49 26.11 15.21
C GLY A 635 1.43 25.31 14.44
N GLN A 636 0.48 26.02 13.82
CA GLN A 636 -0.56 25.43 12.97
C GLN A 636 0.03 24.78 11.72
N GLU A 637 1.00 25.43 11.08
CA GLU A 637 1.73 24.87 9.92
C GLU A 637 2.48 23.60 10.30
N GLU A 638 3.22 23.60 11.41
CA GLU A 638 3.95 22.44 11.92
C GLU A 638 3.02 21.23 12.13
N GLY A 639 1.88 21.44 12.81
CA GLY A 639 0.88 20.39 13.01
C GLY A 639 0.22 19.92 11.69
N ALA A 640 -0.15 20.86 10.82
CA ALA A 640 -0.77 20.54 9.53
C ALA A 640 0.15 19.74 8.62
N TYR A 641 1.42 20.13 8.50
CA TYR A 641 2.38 19.40 7.68
C TYR A 641 2.75 18.05 8.29
N GLY A 642 2.80 17.94 9.63
CA GLY A 642 2.90 16.64 10.31
C GLY A 642 1.72 15.71 9.95
N TRP A 643 0.50 16.23 9.94
CA TRP A 643 -0.70 15.49 9.52
C TRP A 643 -0.65 15.08 8.04
N VAL A 644 -0.15 15.94 7.15
CA VAL A 644 0.06 15.59 5.73
C VAL A 644 1.06 14.42 5.62
N THR A 645 2.18 14.46 6.35
CA THR A 645 3.16 13.38 6.36
C THR A 645 2.54 12.06 6.80
N VAL A 646 1.84 12.04 7.94
CA VAL A 646 1.18 10.84 8.48
C VAL A 646 0.24 10.23 7.43
N ASN A 647 -0.62 11.03 6.83
CA ASN A 647 -1.63 10.55 5.90
C ASN A 647 -1.07 10.16 4.53
N TYR A 648 0.02 10.81 4.10
CA TYR A 648 0.72 10.43 2.89
C TYR A 648 1.44 9.09 3.06
N LEU A 649 2.22 8.93 4.13
CA LEU A 649 2.95 7.68 4.41
C LEU A 649 2.01 6.49 4.68
N LEU A 650 0.82 6.75 5.23
CA LEU A 650 -0.24 5.76 5.41
C LEU A 650 -1.13 5.55 4.17
N GLU A 651 -0.79 6.17 3.03
CA GLU A 651 -1.53 6.05 1.76
C GLU A 651 -3.02 6.39 1.88
N LYS A 652 -3.35 7.38 2.73
CA LYS A 652 -4.73 7.86 2.88
C LYS A 652 -5.14 8.80 1.77
N PHE A 653 -4.17 9.52 1.21
CA PHE A 653 -4.41 10.43 0.08
C PHE A 653 -4.35 9.70 -1.26
N ILE A 654 -3.36 8.83 -1.41
CA ILE A 654 -3.05 8.18 -2.68
C ILE A 654 -2.34 6.85 -2.45
N THR A 655 -2.60 5.88 -3.31
CA THR A 655 -1.94 4.56 -3.34
C THR A 655 -1.70 4.14 -4.79
N TYR A 656 -0.69 3.32 -5.04
CA TYR A 656 -0.40 2.85 -6.40
C TYR A 656 -1.16 1.54 -6.64
N GLY A 657 -2.18 1.58 -7.50
CA GLY A 657 -2.91 0.37 -7.86
C GLY A 657 -2.10 -0.50 -8.82
N PHE A 658 -2.31 -1.81 -8.75
CA PHE A 658 -1.72 -2.79 -9.69
C PHE A 658 -2.04 -2.52 -11.17
N VAL A 659 -3.04 -1.67 -11.48
CA VAL A 659 -3.37 -1.19 -12.84
C VAL A 659 -2.30 -0.22 -13.39
N GLY A 660 -1.28 0.11 -12.59
CA GLY A 660 -0.18 1.00 -12.97
C GLY A 660 -0.52 2.48 -12.81
N GLN A 661 -1.48 2.81 -11.93
CA GLN A 661 -2.00 4.16 -11.75
C GLN A 661 -2.11 4.52 -10.28
N TRP A 662 -1.86 5.78 -9.96
CA TRP A 662 -2.08 6.34 -8.64
C TRP A 662 -3.59 6.60 -8.43
N LEU A 663 -4.17 5.92 -7.45
CA LEU A 663 -5.59 5.96 -7.11
C LEU A 663 -5.77 6.69 -5.78
N SER A 664 -6.84 7.49 -5.67
CA SER A 664 -7.26 8.02 -4.37
C SER A 664 -8.16 6.99 -3.68
N PRO A 665 -7.76 6.43 -2.53
CA PRO A 665 -8.44 5.28 -1.95
C PRO A 665 -9.71 5.65 -1.17
N GLY A 666 -10.07 6.93 -1.07
CA GLY A 666 -11.27 7.38 -0.36
C GLY A 666 -11.28 7.05 1.15
N LYS A 667 -10.13 6.70 1.73
CA LYS A 667 -10.00 6.27 3.13
C LYS A 667 -10.08 7.44 4.09
N ASP A 668 -10.61 7.19 5.29
CA ASP A 668 -10.54 8.12 6.41
C ASP A 668 -9.07 8.41 6.76
N THR A 669 -8.81 9.68 7.04
CA THR A 669 -7.50 10.18 7.44
C THR A 669 -7.22 9.86 8.91
N VAL A 670 -5.95 9.94 9.27
CA VAL A 670 -5.43 9.67 10.61
C VAL A 670 -4.95 10.99 11.20
N GLY A 671 -5.37 11.30 12.42
CA GLY A 671 -4.89 12.46 13.16
C GLY A 671 -3.41 12.36 13.50
N ALA A 672 -2.75 13.48 13.73
CA ALA A 672 -1.35 13.58 14.08
C ALA A 672 -1.19 14.22 15.46
N LEU A 673 -0.38 13.58 16.31
CA LEU A 673 0.06 14.08 17.62
C LEU A 673 1.59 14.17 17.61
N ASP A 674 2.12 15.38 17.74
CA ASP A 674 3.55 15.65 17.73
C ASP A 674 3.97 16.26 19.07
N LEU A 675 4.88 15.61 19.80
CA LEU A 675 5.47 16.17 21.01
C LEU A 675 6.94 16.53 20.73
N GLY A 676 7.15 17.79 20.36
CA GLY A 676 8.48 18.38 20.22
C GLY A 676 9.07 18.83 21.56
N GLY A 677 10.27 19.41 21.53
CA GLY A 677 10.95 19.90 22.74
C GLY A 677 10.33 21.17 23.35
N ALA A 678 9.78 22.06 22.52
CA ALA A 678 9.23 23.35 22.97
C ALA A 678 7.75 23.61 22.67
N SER A 679 7.10 22.76 21.87
CA SER A 679 5.64 22.76 21.68
C SER A 679 5.14 21.34 21.45
N THR A 680 3.82 21.17 21.57
CA THR A 680 3.10 19.96 21.15
C THR A 680 1.95 20.33 20.23
N GLN A 681 1.65 19.48 19.25
CA GLN A 681 0.62 19.70 18.24
C GLN A 681 -0.39 18.57 18.22
N ILE A 682 -1.65 18.94 17.97
CA ILE A 682 -2.74 18.02 17.63
C ILE A 682 -3.38 18.49 16.32
N THR A 683 -3.56 17.58 15.37
CA THR A 683 -4.15 17.89 14.07
C THR A 683 -4.99 16.73 13.55
N PHE A 684 -6.21 17.00 13.06
CA PHE A 684 -7.07 15.97 12.46
C PHE A 684 -8.13 16.57 11.52
N GLU A 685 -8.58 15.78 10.55
CA GLU A 685 -9.73 16.14 9.69
C GLU A 685 -11.01 16.13 10.54
N THR A 686 -11.81 17.19 10.46
CA THR A 686 -13.08 17.28 11.19
C THR A 686 -14.18 17.83 10.31
N LYS A 687 -15.38 17.24 10.45
CA LYS A 687 -16.62 17.74 9.84
C LYS A 687 -17.41 18.66 10.78
N GLN A 688 -16.96 18.79 12.04
CA GLN A 688 -17.59 19.64 13.04
C GLN A 688 -17.27 21.12 12.75
N ILE A 689 -18.13 22.01 13.24
CA ILE A 689 -17.90 23.46 13.14
C ILE A 689 -16.69 23.80 14.02
N VAL A 690 -15.70 24.44 13.41
CA VAL A 690 -14.54 24.97 14.14
C VAL A 690 -14.87 26.39 14.59
N GLU A 691 -15.05 26.58 15.90
CA GLU A 691 -15.50 27.85 16.50
C GLU A 691 -14.44 28.95 16.40
N ASN A 692 -13.16 28.59 16.50
CA ASN A 692 -12.05 29.50 16.28
C ASN A 692 -11.41 29.26 14.90
N LYS A 693 -11.56 30.23 14.00
CA LYS A 693 -11.04 30.14 12.62
C LYS A 693 -9.52 29.99 12.56
N ASP A 694 -8.78 30.43 13.57
CA ASP A 694 -7.32 30.26 13.63
C ASP A 694 -6.90 28.79 13.82
N ASN A 695 -7.84 27.92 14.21
CA ASN A 695 -7.64 26.48 14.31
C ASN A 695 -8.05 25.71 13.06
N LEU A 696 -8.62 26.37 12.05
CA LEU A 696 -9.06 25.75 10.81
C LEU A 696 -8.04 25.97 9.71
N MET A 697 -7.46 24.91 9.18
CA MET A 697 -6.61 24.97 7.99
C MET A 697 -7.24 24.22 6.82
N LYS A 698 -7.09 24.79 5.63
CA LYS A 698 -7.57 24.20 4.37
C LYS A 698 -6.38 23.82 3.51
N LEU A 699 -6.33 22.58 3.07
CA LEU A 699 -5.26 22.03 2.24
C LEU A 699 -5.86 21.41 0.97
N ARG A 700 -5.16 21.52 -0.15
CA ARG A 700 -5.53 20.81 -1.38
C ARG A 700 -4.41 19.86 -1.76
N LEU A 701 -4.68 18.56 -1.76
CA LEU A 701 -3.71 17.52 -2.07
C LEU A 701 -4.32 16.51 -3.04
N TYR A 702 -3.61 16.19 -4.11
CA TYR A 702 -4.03 15.24 -5.15
C TYR A 702 -5.42 15.53 -5.73
N GLY A 703 -5.79 16.80 -5.81
CA GLY A 703 -7.09 17.27 -6.32
C GLY A 703 -8.24 17.28 -5.30
N ARG A 704 -8.02 16.81 -4.06
CA ARG A 704 -9.01 16.84 -2.97
C ARG A 704 -8.73 17.98 -1.99
N ASP A 705 -9.80 18.65 -1.57
CA ASP A 705 -9.74 19.66 -0.51
C ASP A 705 -9.99 19.01 0.85
N TYR A 706 -9.14 19.34 1.82
CA TYR A 706 -9.19 18.86 3.20
C TYR A 706 -9.42 20.03 4.14
N GLN A 707 -10.30 19.84 5.12
CA GLN A 707 -10.52 20.77 6.22
C GLN A 707 -10.05 20.11 7.51
N ILE A 708 -9.01 20.68 8.10
CA ILE A 708 -8.37 20.12 9.29
C ILE A 708 -8.45 21.10 10.45
N TYR A 709 -8.70 20.57 11.64
CA TYR A 709 -8.42 21.25 12.88
C TYR A 709 -6.93 21.08 13.20
N THR A 710 -6.25 22.17 13.56
CA THR A 710 -4.86 22.16 14.01
C THR A 710 -4.67 23.12 15.17
N GLN A 711 -3.93 22.67 16.18
CA GLN A 711 -3.57 23.48 17.33
C GLN A 711 -2.16 23.13 17.80
N SER A 712 -1.39 24.16 18.13
CA SER A 712 -0.06 24.05 18.70
C SER A 712 -0.01 24.71 20.07
N PHE A 713 0.37 23.95 21.09
CA PHE A 713 0.55 24.44 22.44
C PHE A 713 2.04 24.77 22.67
N LEU A 714 2.40 26.04 22.47
CA LEU A 714 3.75 26.53 22.75
C LEU A 714 4.03 26.44 24.27
N CYS A 715 5.28 26.15 24.65
CA CYS A 715 5.69 25.87 26.04
C CYS A 715 5.12 24.57 26.65
N TYR A 716 4.46 23.74 25.85
CA TYR A 716 3.99 22.39 26.23
C TYR A 716 4.77 21.27 25.54
N GLY A 717 5.87 21.60 24.86
CA GLY A 717 6.84 20.60 24.45
C GLY A 717 7.59 20.03 25.64
N ARG A 718 8.14 18.82 25.47
CA ARG A 718 8.80 18.03 26.51
C ARG A 718 9.74 18.86 27.38
N ASP A 719 10.78 19.46 26.77
CA ASP A 719 11.83 20.17 27.50
C ASP A 719 11.27 21.40 28.23
N GLN A 720 10.36 22.14 27.62
CA GLN A 720 9.76 23.33 28.25
C GLN A 720 8.84 22.97 29.41
N VAL A 721 8.12 21.85 29.36
CA VAL A 721 7.32 21.37 30.51
C VAL A 721 8.22 21.00 31.68
N LEU A 722 9.34 20.31 31.42
CA LEU A 722 10.31 19.97 32.48
C LEU A 722 10.88 21.22 33.15
N LEU A 723 11.24 22.25 32.37
CA LEU A 723 11.69 23.54 32.92
C LEU A 723 10.58 24.27 33.69
N ARG A 724 9.34 24.23 33.21
CA ARG A 724 8.18 24.83 33.89
C ARG A 724 7.87 24.13 35.21
N LEU A 725 8.03 22.82 35.26
CA LEU A 725 7.87 22.03 36.47
C LEU A 725 8.91 22.42 37.53
N LEU A 726 10.19 22.59 37.14
CA LEU A 726 11.24 23.07 38.05
C LEU A 726 10.90 24.45 38.63
N ALA A 727 10.49 25.40 37.78
CA ALA A 727 10.08 26.73 38.21
C ALA A 727 8.86 26.70 39.15
N LEU A 728 7.89 25.83 38.89
CA LEU A 728 6.72 25.63 39.75
C LEU A 728 7.14 25.07 41.13
N LEU A 729 8.04 24.09 41.17
CA LEU A 729 8.52 23.49 42.42
C LEU A 729 9.29 24.50 43.28
N MET A 730 10.16 25.32 42.68
CA MET A 730 10.84 26.41 43.39
C MET A 730 9.83 27.38 44.03
N LYS A 731 8.84 27.81 43.25
CA LYS A 731 7.80 28.73 43.73
C LYS A 731 6.96 28.13 44.86
N THR A 732 6.58 26.86 44.75
CA THR A 732 5.66 26.21 45.70
C THR A 732 6.35 25.74 46.98
N GLN A 733 7.64 25.41 46.93
CA GLN A 733 8.42 25.01 48.11
C GLN A 733 9.05 26.19 48.85
N GLY A 734 9.02 27.40 48.27
CA GLY A 734 9.54 28.61 48.91
C GLY A 734 11.05 28.58 49.15
N SER A 735 11.80 27.84 48.33
CA SER A 735 13.24 27.67 48.44
C SER A 735 13.94 28.18 47.19
N ASP A 736 14.92 29.07 47.39
CA ASP A 736 15.66 29.73 46.30
C ASP A 736 16.85 28.90 45.79
N ARG A 737 17.23 27.81 46.49
CA ARG A 737 18.49 27.09 46.24
C ARG A 737 18.40 25.57 46.27
N SER A 738 17.30 24.99 46.75
CA SER A 738 17.13 23.54 46.84
C SER A 738 15.68 23.13 46.71
N ILE A 739 15.37 22.17 45.83
CA ILE A 739 14.02 21.65 45.65
C ILE A 739 13.99 20.12 45.72
N VAL A 740 12.86 19.60 46.20
CA VAL A 740 12.51 18.19 46.13
C VAL A 740 11.67 17.96 44.87
N HIS A 741 12.12 17.08 43.99
CA HIS A 741 11.49 16.84 42.69
C HIS A 741 10.74 15.50 42.68
N PRO A 742 9.40 15.49 42.79
CA PRO A 742 8.64 14.25 42.89
C PRO A 742 8.72 13.38 41.63
N CYS A 743 8.94 13.99 40.47
CA CYS A 743 9.05 13.23 39.22
C CYS A 743 10.45 12.70 38.93
N TYR A 744 11.48 13.15 39.65
CA TYR A 744 12.82 12.60 39.46
C TYR A 744 12.96 11.38 40.36
N PRO A 745 13.63 10.30 39.90
CA PRO A 745 13.67 9.05 40.62
C PRO A 745 14.38 9.18 41.96
N ALA A 746 13.97 8.35 42.92
CA ALA A 746 14.58 8.32 44.24
C ALA A 746 16.09 8.05 44.14
N GLY A 747 16.89 8.81 44.88
CA GLY A 747 18.36 8.73 44.86
C GLY A 747 19.03 9.59 43.79
N TYR A 748 18.27 10.22 42.89
CA TYR A 748 18.82 11.22 41.98
C TYR A 748 19.14 12.53 42.71
N SER A 749 20.31 13.12 42.43
CA SER A 749 20.69 14.44 42.92
C SER A 749 21.55 15.16 41.88
N ASP A 750 21.28 16.44 41.64
CA ASP A 750 22.02 17.24 40.66
C ASP A 750 21.95 18.75 40.99
N SER A 751 22.78 19.54 40.32
CA SER A 751 22.86 20.98 40.46
C SER A 751 22.80 21.63 39.08
N ILE A 752 21.80 22.47 38.84
CA ILE A 752 21.65 23.20 37.56
C ILE A 752 21.65 24.70 37.78
N LYS A 753 22.07 25.46 36.77
CA LYS A 753 22.05 26.92 36.83
C LYS A 753 20.62 27.46 36.76
N LEU A 754 20.33 28.52 37.53
CA LEU A 754 19.04 29.21 37.44
C LEU A 754 18.76 29.74 36.04
N SER A 755 19.79 30.11 35.27
CA SER A 755 19.66 30.48 33.86
C SER A 755 19.07 29.37 32.99
N SER A 756 19.43 28.11 33.24
CA SER A 756 18.87 26.97 32.50
C SER A 756 17.37 26.79 32.75
N VAL A 757 16.85 27.26 33.89
CA VAL A 757 15.43 27.19 34.25
C VAL A 757 14.66 28.42 33.79
N PHE A 758 15.20 29.62 33.99
CA PHE A 758 14.45 30.87 33.85
C PHE A 758 14.77 31.72 32.62
N ASP A 759 15.82 31.42 31.84
CA ASP A 759 16.12 32.12 30.59
C ASP A 759 15.34 31.56 29.37
N THR A 760 14.08 31.21 29.62
CA THR A 760 13.08 30.86 28.60
C THR A 760 11.85 31.75 28.74
N PRO A 761 11.19 32.16 27.65
CA PRO A 761 9.91 32.88 27.72
C PRO A 761 8.81 32.12 28.46
N CYS A 762 8.93 30.79 28.57
CA CYS A 762 7.94 29.92 29.20
C CYS A 762 7.91 30.04 30.73
N ASN A 763 8.93 30.65 31.35
CA ASN A 763 9.05 30.78 32.79
C ASN A 763 9.14 32.25 33.23
N LYS A 764 8.44 32.59 34.30
CA LYS A 764 8.57 33.89 34.95
C LYS A 764 9.76 33.86 35.91
N ARG A 765 10.71 34.80 35.72
CA ARG A 765 11.86 34.96 36.62
C ARG A 765 11.42 35.30 38.06
N PRO A 766 12.09 34.75 39.09
CA PRO A 766 11.87 35.14 40.48
C PRO A 766 12.38 36.57 40.73
N THR A 767 11.95 37.18 41.85
CA THR A 767 12.34 38.55 42.22
C THR A 767 13.83 38.70 42.50
N LEU A 768 14.47 37.68 43.08
CA LEU A 768 15.90 37.62 43.35
C LEU A 768 16.59 36.66 42.35
N TYR A 769 16.55 37.01 41.07
CA TYR A 769 17.14 36.18 40.01
C TYR A 769 18.64 36.48 39.81
N LYS A 770 19.48 35.47 40.07
CA LYS A 770 20.91 35.47 39.73
C LYS A 770 21.18 34.30 38.77
N PRO A 771 21.57 34.55 37.51
CA PRO A 771 21.63 33.50 36.47
C PRO A 771 22.64 32.39 36.79
N ASP A 772 23.73 32.74 37.48
CA ASP A 772 24.84 31.83 37.79
C ASP A 772 24.66 31.05 39.10
N ASP A 773 23.61 31.35 39.88
CA ASP A 773 23.29 30.63 41.10
C ASP A 773 22.87 29.18 40.76
N ASP A 774 23.22 28.26 41.64
CA ASP A 774 22.95 26.83 41.51
C ASP A 774 21.66 26.43 42.24
N LEU A 775 20.79 25.70 41.54
CA LEU A 775 19.62 25.02 42.08
C LEU A 775 19.96 23.56 42.36
N GLN A 776 19.99 23.18 43.63
CA GLN A 776 20.10 21.79 44.04
C GLN A 776 18.76 21.08 43.85
N ILE A 777 18.78 19.91 43.24
CA ILE A 777 17.58 19.12 42.96
C ILE A 777 17.76 17.73 43.55
N LYS A 778 16.77 17.26 44.31
CA LYS A 778 16.73 15.90 44.85
C LYS A 778 15.46 15.16 44.43
N GLY A 779 15.61 14.01 43.77
CA GLY A 779 14.50 13.17 43.32
C GLY A 779 13.90 12.30 44.42
N THR A 780 12.59 12.07 44.36
CA THR A 780 11.86 11.20 45.31
C THR A 780 11.03 10.10 44.67
N GLY A 781 10.76 10.14 43.36
CA GLY A 781 10.01 9.10 42.65
C GLY A 781 8.58 8.91 43.19
N ASN A 782 7.79 9.98 43.27
CA ASN A 782 6.42 9.94 43.77
C ASN A 782 5.43 10.30 42.66
N TYR A 783 4.73 9.28 42.15
CA TYR A 783 3.74 9.43 41.08
C TYR A 783 2.65 10.46 41.40
N ASP A 784 1.96 10.33 42.54
CA ASP A 784 0.77 11.17 42.82
C ASP A 784 1.14 12.65 42.98
N GLN A 785 2.28 12.93 43.64
CA GLN A 785 2.80 14.30 43.73
C GLN A 785 3.31 14.81 42.39
N CYS A 786 3.92 13.95 41.57
CA CYS A 786 4.37 14.34 40.24
C CYS A 786 3.16 14.69 39.35
N LEU A 787 2.16 13.81 39.26
CA LEU A 787 0.92 14.03 38.52
C LEU A 787 0.23 15.31 38.97
N GLY A 788 0.11 15.53 40.29
CA GLY A 788 -0.47 16.75 40.83
C GLY A 788 0.29 18.03 40.43
N ASN A 789 1.63 17.99 40.37
CA ASN A 789 2.43 19.16 39.97
C ASN A 789 2.47 19.38 38.46
N VAL A 790 2.54 18.33 37.65
CA VAL A 790 2.45 18.45 36.18
C VAL A 790 1.06 18.96 35.79
N SER A 791 -0.02 18.43 36.39
CA SER A 791 -1.39 18.87 36.12
C SER A 791 -1.62 20.36 36.41
N ARG A 792 -0.93 20.93 37.40
CA ARG A 792 -1.00 22.39 37.71
C ARG A 792 -0.41 23.27 36.61
N LEU A 793 0.35 22.72 35.68
CA LEU A 793 0.85 23.45 34.51
C LEU A 793 -0.25 23.71 33.48
N PHE A 794 -1.40 23.03 33.59
CA PHE A 794 -2.53 23.11 32.65
C PHE A 794 -3.75 23.76 33.34
N SER A 795 -4.49 24.60 32.61
CA SER A 795 -5.74 25.19 33.10
C SER A 795 -6.96 24.50 32.48
N PHE A 796 -7.61 23.61 33.21
CA PHE A 796 -8.78 22.86 32.73
C PHE A 796 -10.13 23.57 32.93
N ASN A 797 -10.17 24.59 33.79
CA ASN A 797 -11.43 25.22 34.21
C ASN A 797 -11.82 26.48 33.41
N ASN A 798 -10.95 26.91 32.49
CA ASN A 798 -11.20 28.10 31.68
C ASN A 798 -11.63 27.69 30.27
N CYS A 799 -12.87 27.99 29.88
CA CYS A 799 -13.32 27.77 28.51
C CYS A 799 -14.41 28.77 28.10
N SER A 800 -14.14 29.50 27.02
CA SER A 800 -15.09 30.43 26.38
C SER A 800 -15.77 29.85 25.14
N TYR A 801 -15.45 28.60 24.81
CA TYR A 801 -15.97 27.85 23.65
C TYR A 801 -16.84 26.68 24.12
N SER A 802 -17.45 25.94 23.18
CA SER A 802 -18.24 24.75 23.56
C SER A 802 -17.42 23.66 24.27
N ARG A 803 -16.14 23.54 23.90
CA ARG A 803 -15.19 22.59 24.49
C ARG A 803 -13.77 23.14 24.39
N CYS A 804 -13.03 23.04 25.49
CA CYS A 804 -11.61 23.34 25.55
C CYS A 804 -10.87 22.17 26.21
N PRO A 805 -9.74 21.71 25.66
CA PRO A 805 -8.94 20.68 26.29
C PRO A 805 -8.22 21.25 27.52
N PHE A 806 -7.62 22.43 27.38
CA PHE A 806 -7.03 23.23 28.45
C PHE A 806 -6.72 24.65 27.94
N ASP A 807 -6.37 25.55 28.85
CA ASP A 807 -5.94 26.94 28.61
C ASP A 807 -6.93 27.79 27.79
N GLY A 808 -8.22 27.45 27.83
CA GLY A 808 -9.26 28.18 27.09
C GLY A 808 -9.17 28.06 25.57
N VAL A 809 -8.41 27.09 25.06
CA VAL A 809 -8.25 26.86 23.61
C VAL A 809 -9.39 26.00 23.09
N PHE A 810 -10.03 26.36 21.97
CA PHE A 810 -11.07 25.52 21.38
C PHE A 810 -10.52 24.18 20.87
N GLN A 811 -11.23 23.07 21.11
CA GLN A 811 -11.00 21.79 20.44
C GLN A 811 -12.32 21.07 20.16
N PRO A 812 -12.59 20.63 18.92
CA PRO A 812 -13.77 19.82 18.61
C PRO A 812 -13.63 18.40 19.18
N ASN A 813 -14.70 17.60 19.11
CA ASN A 813 -14.62 16.21 19.54
C ASN A 813 -13.60 15.45 18.67
N ILE A 814 -12.75 14.66 19.33
CA ILE A 814 -11.79 13.78 18.67
C ILE A 814 -12.55 12.69 17.92
N THR A 815 -12.18 12.47 16.66
CA THR A 815 -12.77 11.43 15.80
C THR A 815 -11.69 10.75 14.98
N GLY A 816 -11.82 9.43 14.80
CA GLY A 816 -10.91 8.64 13.97
C GLY A 816 -9.64 8.18 14.70
N ASN A 817 -8.73 7.58 13.93
CA ASN A 817 -7.45 7.08 14.44
C ASN A 817 -6.41 8.20 14.52
N PHE A 818 -5.43 8.06 15.41
CA PHE A 818 -4.33 9.01 15.58
C PHE A 818 -2.97 8.31 15.49
N MET A 819 -1.98 9.03 14.98
CA MET A 819 -0.57 8.66 15.03
C MET A 819 0.17 9.65 15.93
N ALA A 820 0.78 9.13 16.98
CA ALA A 820 1.62 9.87 17.90
C ALA A 820 3.10 9.58 17.62
N PHE A 821 3.89 10.62 17.39
CA PHE A 821 5.31 10.52 17.03
C PHE A 821 6.17 11.50 17.86
N SER A 822 7.45 11.59 17.55
CA SER A 822 8.43 12.36 18.33
C SER A 822 8.50 11.87 19.79
N ALA A 823 8.53 12.76 20.79
CA ALA A 823 8.67 12.35 22.18
C ALA A 823 7.48 11.51 22.71
N PHE A 824 6.29 11.53 22.06
CA PHE A 824 5.24 10.57 22.39
C PHE A 824 5.70 9.13 22.17
N PHE A 825 6.33 8.84 21.02
CA PHE A 825 6.82 7.51 20.69
C PHE A 825 7.94 7.07 21.63
N TYR A 826 8.98 7.91 21.81
CA TYR A 826 10.13 7.56 22.65
C TYR A 826 9.71 7.29 24.10
N THR A 827 8.85 8.14 24.67
CA THR A 827 8.34 7.99 26.03
C THR A 827 7.50 6.71 26.17
N HIS A 828 6.56 6.48 25.24
CA HIS A 828 5.70 5.30 25.26
C HIS A 828 6.51 3.99 25.10
N SER A 829 7.50 3.98 24.19
CA SER A 829 8.38 2.83 23.95
C SER A 829 9.19 2.47 25.20
N PHE A 830 9.81 3.47 25.84
CA PHE A 830 10.51 3.27 27.11
C PHE A 830 9.56 2.77 28.20
N LEU A 831 8.38 3.40 28.34
CA LEU A 831 7.39 3.06 29.36
C LEU A 831 6.95 1.59 29.29
N GLN A 832 6.59 1.11 28.09
CA GLN A 832 6.19 -0.29 27.88
C GLN A 832 7.34 -1.25 28.22
N LYS A 833 8.56 -0.93 27.77
CA LYS A 833 9.76 -1.74 28.04
C LYS A 833 10.11 -1.78 29.53
N ALA A 834 10.02 -0.64 30.22
CA ALA A 834 10.40 -0.51 31.61
C ALA A 834 9.37 -1.12 32.56
N ALA A 835 8.08 -0.90 32.28
CA ALA A 835 7.00 -1.45 33.11
C ALA A 835 6.70 -2.92 32.81
N GLY A 836 7.01 -3.41 31.60
CA GLY A 836 6.57 -4.73 31.14
C GLY A 836 5.06 -4.82 30.91
N ILE A 837 4.40 -3.67 30.69
CA ILE A 837 2.94 -3.55 30.50
C ILE A 837 2.68 -3.11 29.06
N THR A 838 1.82 -3.84 28.36
CA THR A 838 1.31 -3.41 27.05
C THR A 838 0.21 -2.38 27.26
N VAL A 839 0.55 -1.11 27.05
CA VAL A 839 -0.38 0.01 27.21
C VAL A 839 -1.44 0.01 26.10
N THR A 840 -2.68 -0.37 26.42
CA THR A 840 -3.82 -0.38 25.49
C THR A 840 -4.99 0.50 25.95
N SER A 841 -4.98 0.92 27.21
CA SER A 841 -6.00 1.75 27.83
C SER A 841 -5.37 2.85 28.72
N PRO A 842 -6.14 3.90 29.06
CA PRO A 842 -5.78 4.87 30.11
C PRO A 842 -5.35 4.24 31.44
N ALA A 843 -5.97 3.13 31.85
CA ALA A 843 -5.62 2.42 33.09
C ALA A 843 -4.25 1.74 32.98
N ASP A 844 -3.98 1.04 31.87
CA ASP A 844 -2.66 0.42 31.62
C ASP A 844 -1.55 1.48 31.61
N LEU A 845 -1.85 2.66 31.04
CA LEU A 845 -0.93 3.79 31.01
C LEU A 845 -0.60 4.25 32.43
N GLU A 846 -1.61 4.48 33.27
CA GLU A 846 -1.41 4.86 34.68
C GLU A 846 -0.57 3.81 35.44
N ASP A 847 -0.89 2.53 35.31
CA ASP A 847 -0.16 1.45 35.99
C ASP A 847 1.31 1.40 35.55
N ALA A 848 1.58 1.52 34.24
CA ALA A 848 2.94 1.56 33.72
C ALA A 848 3.73 2.76 34.25
N ILE A 849 3.08 3.93 34.35
CA ILE A 849 3.73 5.14 34.86
C ILE A 849 4.07 4.99 36.35
N ARG A 850 3.15 4.42 37.15
CA ARG A 850 3.40 4.15 38.57
C ARG A 850 4.63 3.27 38.76
N VAL A 851 4.80 2.24 37.92
CA VAL A 851 6.00 1.39 37.94
C VAL A 851 7.25 2.21 37.64
N VAL A 852 7.27 2.99 36.56
CA VAL A 852 8.44 3.79 36.17
C VAL A 852 8.79 4.85 37.23
N CYS A 853 7.80 5.58 37.74
CA CYS A 853 8.01 6.62 38.75
C CYS A 853 8.53 6.08 40.09
N ASN A 854 8.21 4.83 40.45
CA ASN A 854 8.68 4.21 41.68
C ASN A 854 10.07 3.57 41.57
N MET A 855 10.65 3.45 40.37
CA MET A 855 12.01 2.94 40.24
C MET A 855 13.03 3.94 40.79
N SER A 856 14.01 3.45 41.53
CA SER A 856 15.15 4.26 41.97
C SER A 856 16.09 4.56 40.80
N PHE A 857 16.87 5.64 40.93
CA PHE A 857 17.80 6.04 39.87
C PHE A 857 18.85 4.96 39.59
N GLN A 858 19.32 4.28 40.64
CA GLN A 858 20.28 3.18 40.52
C GLN A 858 19.68 1.98 39.76
N GLU A 859 18.42 1.63 40.02
CA GLU A 859 17.73 0.56 39.29
C GLU A 859 17.56 0.91 37.81
N MET A 860 17.19 2.16 37.51
CA MET A 860 17.07 2.65 36.13
C MET A 860 18.42 2.58 35.40
N GLN A 861 19.51 3.04 36.02
CA GLN A 861 20.86 2.98 35.43
C GLN A 861 21.32 1.54 35.16
N ASN A 862 21.01 0.60 36.06
CA ASN A 862 21.40 -0.79 35.91
C ASN A 862 20.60 -1.50 34.80
N LYS A 863 19.29 -1.20 34.68
CA LYS A 863 18.41 -1.85 33.70
C LYS A 863 18.50 -1.21 32.31
N PHE A 864 18.78 0.09 32.24
CA PHE A 864 18.71 0.89 31.01
C PHE A 864 19.93 1.81 30.86
N PRO A 865 21.16 1.26 30.81
CA PRO A 865 22.39 2.06 30.78
C PRO A 865 22.51 2.95 29.53
N ASP A 866 21.88 2.57 28.42
CA ASP A 866 21.99 3.27 27.13
C ASP A 866 21.18 4.58 27.05
N GLU A 867 20.24 4.81 27.98
CA GLU A 867 19.36 5.98 27.99
C GLU A 867 20.03 7.25 28.55
N GLY A 868 21.20 7.10 29.20
CA GLY A 868 22.01 8.21 29.70
C GLY A 868 21.25 9.18 30.60
N ASN A 869 21.34 10.48 30.29
CA ASN A 869 20.75 11.55 31.11
C ASN A 869 19.22 11.61 31.05
N HIS A 870 18.58 10.95 30.08
CA HIS A 870 17.12 10.95 29.93
C HIS A 870 16.40 10.14 31.01
N LEU A 871 17.12 9.23 31.68
CA LEU A 871 16.56 8.38 32.74
C LEU A 871 15.80 9.14 33.82
N ARG A 872 16.34 10.29 34.24
CA ARG A 872 15.72 11.10 35.30
C ARG A 872 14.37 11.71 34.89
N ASP A 873 14.15 11.88 33.60
CA ASP A 873 12.99 12.61 33.06
C ASP A 873 11.81 11.67 32.77
N TYR A 874 12.03 10.36 32.58
CA TYR A 874 10.98 9.46 32.06
C TYR A 874 9.70 9.40 32.90
N CYS A 875 9.77 9.55 34.22
CA CYS A 875 8.56 9.66 35.04
C CYS A 875 7.78 10.95 34.74
N ALA A 876 8.47 12.10 34.62
CA ALA A 876 7.85 13.37 34.24
C ALA A 876 7.31 13.33 32.79
N ASP A 877 8.08 12.77 31.86
CA ASP A 877 7.70 12.62 30.45
C ASP A 877 6.45 11.74 30.31
N SER A 878 6.38 10.64 31.05
CA SER A 878 5.23 9.73 30.98
C SER A 878 3.98 10.33 31.62
N ILE A 879 4.13 11.11 32.69
CA ILE A 879 3.04 11.88 33.28
C ILE A 879 2.58 13.01 32.36
N LEU A 880 3.49 13.67 31.65
CA LEU A 880 3.14 14.65 30.63
C LEU A 880 2.30 13.99 29.50
N LEU A 881 2.70 12.81 29.06
CA LEU A 881 1.95 12.02 28.09
C LEU A 881 0.53 11.69 28.61
N GLN A 882 0.41 11.24 29.85
CA GLN A 882 -0.88 10.96 30.51
C GLN A 882 -1.78 12.20 30.55
N VAL A 883 -1.24 13.32 31.05
CA VAL A 883 -2.00 14.57 31.19
C VAL A 883 -2.41 15.12 29.82
N LEU A 884 -1.54 15.08 28.81
CA LEU A 884 -1.88 15.54 27.46
C LEU A 884 -2.94 14.68 26.80
N LEU A 885 -2.78 13.35 26.79
CA LEU A 885 -3.70 12.48 26.07
C LEU A 885 -5.07 12.38 26.77
N ILE A 886 -5.08 12.15 28.08
CA ILE A 886 -6.31 11.85 28.82
C ILE A 886 -7.00 13.15 29.25
N ASN A 887 -6.31 13.99 30.03
CA ASN A 887 -6.94 15.17 30.61
C ASN A 887 -7.04 16.34 29.61
N GLY A 888 -6.02 16.51 28.78
CA GLY A 888 -5.96 17.57 27.78
C GLY A 888 -6.85 17.23 26.59
N TYR A 889 -6.34 16.43 25.66
CA TYR A 889 -7.02 16.12 24.40
C TYR A 889 -8.35 15.38 24.62
N GLY A 890 -8.47 14.58 25.68
CA GLY A 890 -9.72 13.91 26.04
C GLY A 890 -9.88 12.57 25.34
N PHE A 891 -8.80 11.81 25.20
CA PHE A 891 -8.87 10.39 24.84
C PHE A 891 -9.42 9.59 26.02
N SER A 892 -10.45 8.77 25.76
CA SER A 892 -11.13 7.91 26.73
C SER A 892 -10.79 6.44 26.48
N ASP A 893 -11.31 5.51 27.29
CA ASP A 893 -11.14 4.07 27.06
C ASP A 893 -11.62 3.62 25.67
N LEU A 894 -12.58 4.35 25.07
CA LEU A 894 -13.09 4.08 23.73
C LEU A 894 -12.17 4.62 22.62
N SER A 895 -11.48 5.74 22.84
CA SER A 895 -10.69 6.41 21.79
C SER A 895 -9.18 6.21 21.93
N PHE A 896 -8.68 5.88 23.11
CA PHE A 896 -7.27 5.62 23.36
C PHE A 896 -6.70 4.44 22.54
N PRO A 897 -7.42 3.31 22.35
CA PRO A 897 -6.93 2.21 21.49
C PRO A 897 -6.74 2.61 20.02
N HIS A 898 -7.29 3.75 19.60
CA HIS A 898 -7.14 4.28 18.25
C HIS A 898 -5.88 5.14 18.07
N ILE A 899 -5.02 5.26 19.08
CA ILE A 899 -3.72 5.92 19.01
C ILE A 899 -2.63 4.90 18.68
N SER A 900 -1.86 5.17 17.62
CA SER A 900 -0.67 4.41 17.28
C SER A 900 0.59 5.23 17.55
N PHE A 901 1.51 4.70 18.36
CA PHE A 901 2.80 5.36 18.65
C PHE A 901 3.85 4.88 17.65
N ARG A 902 4.39 5.76 16.80
CA ARG A 902 5.38 5.39 15.75
C ARG A 902 6.43 6.47 15.53
N GLU A 903 7.66 6.05 15.25
CA GLU A 903 8.76 6.94 14.80
C GLU A 903 8.81 7.08 13.27
N LYS A 904 8.53 5.98 12.57
CA LYS A 904 8.68 5.85 11.12
C LYS A 904 7.45 5.20 10.50
N ALA A 905 7.21 5.55 9.24
CA ALA A 905 6.27 4.83 8.38
C ALA A 905 6.93 4.59 7.01
N GLU A 906 6.97 3.33 6.56
CA GLU A 906 7.61 2.91 5.30
C GLU A 906 9.09 3.43 5.21
N ASP A 907 9.87 3.18 6.27
CA ASP A 907 11.27 3.61 6.45
C ASP A 907 11.56 5.12 6.41
N THR A 908 10.50 5.95 6.35
CA THR A 908 10.59 7.41 6.37
C THR A 908 10.27 7.95 7.75
N SER A 909 11.12 8.85 8.26
CA SER A 909 10.93 9.55 9.53
C SER A 909 9.63 10.37 9.50
N VAL A 910 8.77 10.20 10.50
CA VAL A 910 7.51 10.95 10.60
C VAL A 910 7.80 12.31 11.23
N GLY A 911 7.49 13.38 10.48
CA GLY A 911 7.67 14.77 10.90
C GLY A 911 7.05 15.72 9.88
N TRP A 912 7.10 17.02 10.14
CA TRP A 912 6.44 18.02 9.28
C TRP A 912 7.14 18.24 7.93
N SER A 913 8.43 17.89 7.80
CA SER A 913 9.28 18.20 6.64
C SER A 913 8.78 17.60 5.32
N LEU A 914 8.32 16.34 5.32
CA LEU A 914 7.77 15.69 4.11
C LEU A 914 6.45 16.34 3.67
N GLY A 915 5.53 16.59 4.62
CA GLY A 915 4.26 17.26 4.37
C GLY A 915 4.44 18.68 3.83
N TYR A 916 5.47 19.39 4.33
CA TYR A 916 5.88 20.67 3.79
C TYR A 916 6.33 20.55 2.34
N MET A 917 7.20 19.59 2.02
CA MET A 917 7.66 19.33 0.65
C MET A 917 6.51 18.93 -0.28
N LEU A 918 5.56 18.11 0.17
CA LEU A 918 4.36 17.73 -0.57
C LEU A 918 3.47 18.95 -0.88
N SER A 919 3.22 19.79 0.12
CA SER A 919 2.46 21.03 -0.06
C SER A 919 3.13 21.96 -1.06
N LEU A 920 4.46 22.14 -0.95
CA LEU A 920 5.24 22.94 -1.88
C LEU A 920 5.31 22.34 -3.28
N SER A 921 5.27 21.02 -3.40
CA SER A 921 5.26 20.35 -4.71
C SER A 921 4.06 20.80 -5.55
N ASN A 922 2.93 21.19 -4.95
CA ASN A 922 1.80 21.79 -5.67
C ASN A 922 2.13 23.13 -6.33
N LEU A 923 3.06 23.89 -5.76
CA LEU A 923 3.42 25.23 -6.22
C LEU A 923 4.45 25.21 -7.35
N LEU A 924 5.17 24.10 -7.52
CA LEU A 924 6.12 23.95 -8.61
C LEU A 924 5.36 23.67 -9.93
N PRO A 925 5.82 24.12 -11.11
CA PRO A 925 5.23 23.67 -12.37
C PRO A 925 5.54 22.18 -12.60
N ALA A 926 4.65 21.46 -13.27
CA ALA A 926 5.00 20.14 -13.82
C ALA A 926 5.88 20.33 -15.06
N GLU A 927 6.95 19.55 -15.21
CA GLU A 927 7.70 19.55 -16.48
C GLU A 927 6.91 18.72 -17.50
N ASN A 928 6.74 19.26 -18.71
CA ASN A 928 6.08 18.51 -19.78
C ASN A 928 6.92 17.28 -20.11
N VAL A 929 6.30 16.10 -20.10
CA VAL A 929 6.91 14.86 -20.61
C VAL A 929 7.31 15.13 -22.05
N LEU A 930 8.61 15.03 -22.35
CA LEU A 930 9.14 15.24 -23.69
C LEU A 930 8.62 14.11 -24.60
N VAL A 931 7.58 14.41 -25.38
CA VAL A 931 7.06 13.52 -26.41
C VAL A 931 7.95 13.69 -27.64
N LYS A 932 8.85 12.73 -27.88
CA LYS A 932 9.63 12.69 -29.10
C LYS A 932 8.89 11.87 -30.15
N LYS A 933 8.72 12.45 -31.34
CA LYS A 933 8.26 11.72 -32.53
C LYS A 933 9.41 10.87 -33.05
N THR A 934 9.24 9.55 -33.09
CA THR A 934 10.25 8.63 -33.65
C THR A 934 9.70 7.88 -34.86
N LEU A 935 10.57 7.49 -35.80
CA LEU A 935 10.18 6.65 -36.95
C LEU A 935 10.21 5.17 -36.57
N ARG A 936 9.24 4.39 -37.07
CA ARG A 936 9.26 2.92 -36.99
C ARG A 936 10.53 2.35 -37.63
N PRO A 937 11.12 1.27 -37.10
CA PRO A 937 12.30 0.63 -37.66
C PRO A 937 12.14 0.27 -39.15
N ASP A 938 10.94 -0.11 -39.57
CA ASP A 938 10.65 -0.48 -40.97
C ASP A 938 10.63 0.75 -41.88
N ALA A 939 10.05 1.85 -41.39
CA ALA A 939 10.03 3.13 -42.10
C ALA A 939 11.43 3.75 -42.19
N TRP A 940 12.24 3.61 -41.13
CA TRP A 940 13.65 4.01 -41.14
C TRP A 940 14.46 3.16 -42.11
N ARG A 941 14.29 1.82 -42.09
CA ARG A 941 14.95 0.91 -43.05
C ARG A 941 14.55 1.23 -44.48
N ALA A 942 13.28 1.49 -44.74
CA ALA A 942 12.79 1.90 -46.06
C ALA A 942 13.39 3.25 -46.48
N ALA A 943 13.45 4.24 -45.59
CA ALA A 943 14.05 5.55 -45.87
C ALA A 943 15.54 5.46 -46.15
N VAL A 944 16.29 4.66 -45.36
CA VAL A 944 17.71 4.39 -45.58
C VAL A 944 17.91 3.67 -46.92
N PHE A 945 17.10 2.66 -47.23
CA PHE A 945 17.16 1.95 -48.51
C PHE A 945 16.90 2.90 -49.69
N LEU A 946 15.85 3.72 -49.61
CA LEU A 946 15.51 4.69 -50.66
C LEU A 946 16.61 5.73 -50.84
N PHE A 947 17.21 6.20 -49.74
CA PHE A 947 18.37 7.08 -49.75
C PHE A 947 19.59 6.42 -50.40
N SER A 948 19.89 5.16 -50.06
CA SER A 948 20.98 4.39 -50.67
C SER A 948 20.78 4.22 -52.18
N VAL A 949 19.55 3.90 -52.62
CA VAL A 949 19.22 3.77 -54.05
C VAL A 949 19.37 5.11 -54.78
N LEU A 950 18.88 6.21 -54.21
CA LEU A 950 19.01 7.54 -54.79
C LEU A 950 20.47 8.00 -54.84
N LEU A 951 21.27 7.69 -53.82
CA LEU A 951 22.71 7.97 -53.78
C LEU A 951 23.46 7.18 -54.86
N ILE A 952 23.18 5.88 -55.00
CA ILE A 952 23.79 5.04 -56.04
C ILE A 952 23.38 5.55 -57.44
N ALA A 953 22.11 5.89 -57.65
CA ALA A 953 21.63 6.40 -58.92
C ALA A 953 22.29 7.75 -59.29
N SER A 954 22.47 8.64 -58.32
CA SER A 954 23.13 9.93 -58.52
C SER A 954 24.64 9.77 -58.78
N ILE A 955 25.33 8.85 -58.08
CA ILE A 955 26.72 8.48 -58.40
C ILE A 955 26.82 7.91 -59.82
N PHE A 956 25.92 7.00 -60.21
CA PHE A 956 25.91 6.41 -61.54
C PHE A 956 25.66 7.46 -62.63
N PHE A 957 24.77 8.42 -62.38
CA PHE A 957 24.50 9.52 -63.29
C PHE A 957 25.71 10.46 -63.43
N LEU A 958 26.40 10.77 -62.33
CA LEU A 958 27.66 11.52 -62.31
C LEU A 958 28.77 10.80 -63.09
N LEU A 959 28.90 9.48 -62.93
CA LEU A 959 29.85 8.66 -63.69
C LEU A 959 29.50 8.60 -65.19
N ARG A 960 28.21 8.52 -65.54
CA ARG A 960 27.76 8.54 -66.95
C ARG A 960 27.99 9.90 -67.61
N THR A 961 27.77 10.99 -66.89
CA THR A 961 28.06 12.34 -67.37
C THR A 961 29.56 12.59 -67.47
N TYR A 962 30.36 12.03 -66.56
CA TYR A 962 31.82 11.96 -66.69
C TYR A 962 32.26 11.21 -67.95
N GLN A 963 31.70 10.02 -68.23
CA GLN A 963 32.00 9.27 -69.46
C GLN A 963 31.58 10.04 -70.72
N LYS A 964 30.37 10.62 -70.77
CA LYS A 964 29.90 11.40 -71.93
C LYS A 964 30.77 12.62 -72.20
N ASN A 965 31.20 13.34 -71.16
CA ASN A 965 32.07 14.51 -71.29
C ASN A 965 33.54 14.13 -71.60
N ALA A 966 34.00 12.96 -71.15
CA ALA A 966 35.30 12.41 -71.55
C ALA A 966 35.34 12.05 -73.04
N THR A 967 34.27 11.46 -73.60
CA THR A 967 34.16 11.21 -75.05
C THR A 967 34.11 12.48 -75.90
N LYS A 968 33.62 13.61 -75.37
CA LYS A 968 33.62 14.90 -76.08
C LYS A 968 34.96 15.67 -76.03
N LEU A 969 35.91 15.24 -75.20
CA LEU A 969 37.27 15.80 -75.16
C LEU A 969 38.29 14.98 -75.98
N CYS A 970 37.91 13.83 -76.53
CA CYS A 970 38.76 12.96 -77.34
C CYS A 970 38.34 12.89 -78.83
N CYS A 971 37.50 13.81 -79.31
CA CYS A 971 37.25 14.04 -80.73
C CYS A 971 37.62 15.47 -81.12
#